data_AF-A0AA40BAP5-F1
#
_entry.id   AF-A0AA40BAP5-F1
#
_cell.length_a   1.000
_cell.length_b   1.000
_cell.length_c   1.000
_cell.angle_alpha   90.00
_cell.angle_beta   90.00
_cell.angle_gamma   90.00
#
_symmetry.space_group_name_H-M   'P 1'
#
loop_
_entity.id
_entity.type
_entity.pdbx_description
1 polymer ?
#
loop_
_entity_poly.entity_id
_entity_poly.type
_entity_poly.pdbx_seq_one_letter_code
_entity_poly.pdbx_strand_id
1 'polypeptide(L)'
;MRGRWLTANFIRQSSLLECCNCGFEPQSWASQLPWPIDNRFQGAHAFSAGGGCGKNLGPVGLRRAWIFYQPTTQLGTKMKRKADAPAVGKKPTKKRSKNTLSDDEAKARFQKGLFDKVNLKKYTTGYASSTPYKHSVINGLVDDALLRKVRTEIKSNVSFTPKETDIYKIHQSGDLANLDGLDNDALEKLPSLLALRDALYSQTFRDYVSSITGCGPLSGRKTDMAINVYTPGCYLLCHDDVIGSRKVSYILYLTDPDTPWKPEWGGALRLFPTVDRKGGDGAVAKTPLPDVVKVIPPAWNQLSFFAVQPGESFHDVEEVYHAASKEELEKNGGRIRMAISGWFHIPQIGEAGWVEGAEEKAARKSGLMQLQGNPEQHDRPQTTPVKVGQSDPSDSSHEGGEFAFNAADIDFLLKYIAPTYLTPNTMENVAEHFEEEFSITLPDILHPKFAAKVRAYVEAQEAKSLPQNSKDIEKGAWKVARPPHKHRYLYLQPGATKSEASPLKELLEILLPSRQFRLWLQMATRSRIESHDIIVRRFRRGKDYTLATGHEGKPRLELNIGITPTDAWGDADDDDEDEDGDDESDSEDSSEAPTVHNGKGAKASTNGKGKANGSTAKAKEAKGKGKSMDKEVEAKVQADEPLEVGGHEVYMAGDDDGNEDAAIYKSSADEDNILFFQAASWNKMTLVLRDSGTLRFVKYVSASAKGGRWDVSGMFEIEEQDEDPDADENADDGPVVGVLDDSEEEFHGFSNEPSDSDSD
;
A
#
# COMPACT_ATOMS: atom_id res chain seq x y z
N MET A 1 -24.05 -22.12 70.48
CA MET A 1 -25.00 -23.05 71.13
C MET A 1 -26.17 -23.33 70.18
N ARG A 2 -26.96 -24.38 70.46
CA ARG A 2 -28.35 -24.75 70.02
C ARG A 2 -29.08 -23.84 68.99
N GLY A 3 -29.84 -24.37 68.02
CA GLY A 3 -30.29 -25.77 67.84
C GLY A 3 -31.00 -26.05 66.48
N ARG A 4 -31.63 -27.24 66.34
CA ARG A 4 -32.19 -27.81 65.08
C ARG A 4 -33.71 -28.12 65.15
N TRP A 5 -34.40 -28.03 63.99
CA TRP A 5 -35.59 -28.81 63.53
C TRP A 5 -35.64 -28.69 61.98
N LEU A 6 -35.79 -29.67 61.07
CA LEU A 6 -35.96 -31.14 61.07
C LEU A 6 -37.41 -31.71 61.01
N THR A 7 -37.62 -32.72 60.14
CA THR A 7 -38.82 -33.57 59.81
C THR A 7 -39.84 -33.00 58.80
N ALA A 8 -40.56 -33.78 57.95
CA ALA A 8 -40.30 -35.10 57.29
C ALA A 8 -41.37 -35.44 56.19
N ASN A 9 -40.97 -36.18 55.13
CA ASN A 9 -41.67 -37.13 54.20
C ASN A 9 -43.23 -37.09 53.97
N PHE A 10 -43.80 -37.33 52.76
CA PHE A 10 -43.97 -38.66 52.10
C PHE A 10 -44.61 -38.58 50.65
N ILE A 11 -44.12 -39.39 49.68
CA ILE A 11 -44.80 -40.15 48.55
C ILE A 11 -45.97 -39.50 47.73
N ARG A 12 -46.07 -39.52 46.37
CA ARG A 12 -45.80 -40.50 45.25
C ARG A 12 -45.06 -39.85 44.05
N GLN A 13 -44.56 -40.49 42.96
CA GLN A 13 -44.49 -41.89 42.43
C GLN A 13 -45.49 -42.30 41.28
N SER A 14 -44.99 -43.12 40.30
CA SER A 14 -45.62 -43.70 39.06
C SER A 14 -45.75 -42.76 37.84
N SER A 15 -45.51 -43.15 36.57
CA SER A 15 -44.97 -44.39 35.92
C SER A 15 -44.37 -44.02 34.53
N LEU A 16 -43.15 -44.41 34.14
CA LEU A 16 -42.71 -45.72 33.58
C LEU A 16 -43.35 -46.16 32.24
N LEU A 17 -42.54 -46.17 31.16
CA LEU A 17 -42.45 -47.24 30.14
C LEU A 17 -41.18 -47.08 29.28
N GLU A 18 -40.71 -48.15 28.65
CA GLU A 18 -39.34 -48.33 28.10
C GLU A 18 -39.33 -48.82 26.62
N CYS A 19 -38.11 -49.15 26.13
CA CYS A 19 -37.74 -49.77 24.84
C CYS A 19 -37.72 -48.81 23.62
N CYS A 20 -36.63 -48.61 22.87
CA CYS A 20 -35.52 -49.47 22.36
C CYS A 20 -35.89 -50.34 21.15
N ASN A 21 -35.36 -49.97 19.96
CA ASN A 21 -34.24 -50.63 19.25
C ASN A 21 -34.39 -50.62 17.71
N CYS A 22 -33.27 -50.67 16.98
CA CYS A 22 -33.12 -50.75 15.50
C CYS A 22 -33.66 -49.54 14.68
N GLY A 23 -33.05 -49.03 13.61
CA GLY A 23 -31.73 -49.26 13.00
C GLY A 23 -31.76 -49.97 11.63
N PHE A 24 -31.38 -49.28 10.54
CA PHE A 24 -30.79 -49.82 9.30
C PHE A 24 -30.38 -48.68 8.31
N GLU A 25 -29.34 -48.89 7.49
CA GLU A 25 -29.03 -48.09 6.28
C GLU A 25 -29.77 -48.66 5.03
N PRO A 26 -29.70 -48.02 3.84
CA PRO A 26 -28.81 -48.58 2.80
C PRO A 26 -28.15 -47.55 1.85
N GLN A 27 -27.32 -48.04 0.91
CA GLN A 27 -26.43 -47.26 0.02
C GLN A 27 -26.77 -47.37 -1.49
N SER A 28 -26.36 -46.36 -2.29
CA SER A 28 -25.99 -46.44 -3.74
C SER A 28 -27.11 -46.76 -4.77
N TRP A 29 -27.05 -46.47 -6.09
CA TRP A 29 -26.00 -46.19 -7.10
C TRP A 29 -26.55 -45.46 -8.37
N ALA A 30 -25.68 -44.82 -9.19
CA ALA A 30 -25.67 -44.75 -10.69
C ALA A 30 -26.90 -44.23 -11.52
N SER A 31 -26.88 -43.92 -12.83
CA SER A 31 -25.87 -43.29 -13.76
C SER A 31 -26.44 -43.06 -15.20
N GLN A 32 -25.92 -42.08 -15.96
CA GLN A 32 -25.93 -41.94 -17.46
C GLN A 32 -27.20 -41.43 -18.22
N LEU A 33 -26.98 -41.05 -19.51
CA LEU A 33 -27.87 -40.40 -20.53
C LEU A 33 -28.43 -41.47 -21.55
N PRO A 34 -28.94 -41.23 -22.81
CA PRO A 34 -29.20 -40.00 -23.64
C PRO A 34 -30.43 -39.98 -24.64
N TRP A 35 -30.61 -38.87 -25.41
CA TRP A 35 -31.23 -38.73 -26.78
C TRP A 35 -32.76 -39.02 -26.99
N PRO A 36 -33.44 -38.77 -28.17
CA PRO A 36 -33.39 -37.65 -29.17
C PRO A 36 -34.74 -37.19 -29.86
N ILE A 37 -34.70 -36.11 -30.69
CA ILE A 37 -35.31 -35.90 -32.06
C ILE A 37 -36.79 -35.39 -32.35
N ASP A 38 -36.85 -34.32 -33.20
CA ASP A 38 -37.76 -33.89 -34.31
C ASP A 38 -39.24 -33.33 -34.31
N ASN A 39 -39.37 -32.21 -35.06
CA ASN A 39 -40.31 -31.85 -36.17
C ASN A 39 -41.67 -31.09 -36.01
N ARG A 40 -41.71 -29.89 -36.64
CA ARG A 40 -42.71 -29.26 -37.56
C ARG A 40 -44.25 -29.34 -37.31
N PHE A 41 -44.97 -28.20 -37.43
CA PHE A 41 -45.83 -27.88 -38.61
C PHE A 41 -46.47 -26.44 -38.64
N GLN A 42 -46.42 -25.82 -39.83
CA GLN A 42 -47.24 -24.76 -40.52
C GLN A 42 -48.29 -23.82 -39.86
N GLY A 43 -48.27 -22.54 -40.31
CA GLY A 43 -49.45 -21.75 -40.76
C GLY A 43 -50.06 -20.71 -39.79
N ALA A 44 -50.86 -19.70 -40.20
CA ALA A 44 -51.14 -19.08 -41.52
C ALA A 44 -51.99 -17.78 -41.36
N HIS A 45 -52.10 -16.94 -42.41
CA HIS A 45 -52.89 -15.68 -42.53
C HIS A 45 -52.45 -14.48 -41.63
N ALA A 46 -52.36 -13.20 -42.03
CA ALA A 46 -52.85 -12.36 -43.15
C ALA A 46 -54.20 -11.63 -42.96
N PHE A 47 -54.19 -10.29 -42.91
CA PHE A 47 -55.23 -9.38 -43.43
C PHE A 47 -54.67 -7.96 -43.74
N SER A 48 -55.47 -7.02 -44.26
CA SER A 48 -55.02 -5.87 -45.06
C SER A 48 -55.94 -4.63 -45.00
N ALA A 49 -55.36 -3.44 -45.30
CA ALA A 49 -55.99 -2.13 -45.61
C ALA A 49 -56.72 -1.37 -44.46
N GLY A 50 -56.89 -0.03 -44.51
CA GLY A 50 -56.28 0.98 -45.41
C GLY A 50 -57.08 2.31 -45.54
N GLY A 51 -56.37 3.46 -45.62
CA GLY A 51 -56.93 4.81 -45.89
C GLY A 51 -57.54 5.56 -44.68
N GLY A 52 -57.70 6.90 -44.66
CA GLY A 52 -57.17 7.94 -45.55
C GLY A 52 -57.96 9.28 -45.54
N CYS A 53 -57.29 10.44 -45.34
CA CYS A 53 -57.77 11.85 -45.45
C CYS A 53 -58.95 12.32 -44.54
N GLY A 54 -59.02 13.56 -44.04
CA GLY A 54 -58.03 14.67 -44.00
C GLY A 54 -58.65 16.09 -44.04
N LYS A 55 -57.88 17.13 -43.64
CA LYS A 55 -58.13 18.59 -43.78
C LYS A 55 -59.23 19.20 -42.86
N ASN A 56 -59.33 20.52 -42.57
CA ASN A 56 -58.68 21.77 -43.05
C ASN A 56 -58.46 22.77 -41.88
N LEU A 57 -57.50 23.70 -41.98
CA LEU A 57 -57.67 25.18 -42.04
C LEU A 57 -56.31 25.93 -41.85
N GLY A 58 -56.20 27.17 -42.35
CA GLY A 58 -55.02 28.06 -42.25
C GLY A 58 -55.44 29.52 -41.91
N PRO A 59 -54.84 30.61 -42.45
CA PRO A 59 -53.78 30.66 -43.50
C PRO A 59 -52.76 31.87 -43.49
N VAL A 60 -51.78 31.84 -44.43
CA VAL A 60 -50.91 32.93 -45.00
C VAL A 60 -49.89 33.69 -44.10
N GLY A 61 -48.63 33.90 -44.57
CA GLY A 61 -47.58 34.66 -43.83
C GLY A 61 -46.30 35.19 -44.54
N LEU A 62 -46.23 35.34 -45.88
CA LEU A 62 -45.11 35.97 -46.63
C LEU A 62 -43.70 35.30 -46.61
N ARG A 63 -42.66 35.96 -47.16
CA ARG A 63 -41.34 35.40 -47.59
C ARG A 63 -40.15 36.39 -47.43
N ARG A 64 -38.92 35.83 -47.53
CA ARG A 64 -37.62 36.40 -47.99
C ARG A 64 -36.63 37.06 -46.98
N ALA A 65 -35.48 36.36 -46.83
CA ALA A 65 -34.10 36.78 -47.20
C ALA A 65 -33.16 37.54 -46.22
N TRP A 66 -32.13 36.80 -45.78
CA TRP A 66 -30.67 37.09 -45.85
C TRP A 66 -30.00 38.25 -45.06
N ILE A 67 -28.88 37.86 -44.38
CA ILE A 67 -27.64 38.59 -44.01
C ILE A 67 -27.49 39.18 -42.57
N PHE A 68 -26.39 38.73 -41.95
CA PHE A 68 -25.61 39.16 -40.77
C PHE A 68 -25.88 40.51 -40.07
N TYR A 69 -25.76 40.50 -38.73
CA TYR A 69 -24.88 41.44 -38.00
C TYR A 69 -24.37 40.86 -36.65
N GLN A 70 -23.17 41.27 -36.23
CA GLN A 70 -22.61 41.08 -34.86
C GLN A 70 -22.16 42.45 -34.31
N PRO A 71 -22.51 42.78 -33.06
CA PRO A 71 -21.60 43.58 -32.21
C PRO A 71 -21.70 43.29 -30.69
N THR A 72 -20.71 43.54 -29.81
CA THR A 72 -19.23 43.62 -29.89
C THR A 72 -18.70 43.69 -28.45
N THR A 73 -17.65 42.92 -28.10
CA THR A 73 -16.95 43.03 -26.80
C THR A 73 -16.25 44.39 -26.60
N GLN A 74 -16.09 44.85 -25.36
CA GLN A 74 -15.09 45.87 -24.96
C GLN A 74 -14.30 45.33 -23.74
N LEU A 75 -12.97 45.41 -23.60
CA LEU A 75 -11.93 46.42 -23.92
C LEU A 75 -11.85 47.57 -22.89
N GLY A 76 -10.68 48.05 -22.45
CA GLY A 76 -9.30 47.77 -22.88
C GLY A 76 -8.30 47.53 -21.73
N THR A 77 -6.98 47.67 -21.90
CA THR A 77 -6.24 48.40 -22.96
C THR A 77 -4.92 47.72 -23.37
N LYS A 78 -4.45 48.01 -24.60
CA LYS A 78 -3.11 47.68 -25.11
C LYS A 78 -2.51 48.91 -25.80
N MET A 79 -1.29 49.31 -25.45
CA MET A 79 -0.54 50.30 -26.24
C MET A 79 0.15 49.64 -27.44
N LYS A 80 0.04 50.25 -28.63
CA LYS A 80 0.80 49.87 -29.83
C LYS A 80 2.18 50.54 -29.84
N ARG A 81 3.19 49.83 -30.33
CA ARG A 81 4.29 50.43 -31.11
C ARG A 81 4.47 49.69 -32.45
N LYS A 82 5.22 50.31 -33.35
CA LYS A 82 5.21 50.03 -34.80
C LYS A 82 6.00 48.78 -35.19
N ALA A 83 5.73 48.29 -36.40
CA ALA A 83 6.65 47.44 -37.14
C ALA A 83 7.76 48.27 -37.82
N ASP A 84 8.92 47.66 -38.03
CA ASP A 84 9.99 48.12 -38.92
C ASP A 84 10.56 46.91 -39.70
N ALA A 85 11.42 47.18 -40.68
CA ALA A 85 11.77 46.28 -41.78
C ALA A 85 12.75 45.12 -41.40
N PRO A 86 12.99 44.11 -42.27
CA PRO A 86 13.49 42.79 -41.86
C PRO A 86 15.00 42.70 -41.63
N ALA A 87 15.40 41.91 -40.63
CA ALA A 87 16.79 41.50 -40.39
C ALA A 87 17.06 40.08 -40.94
N VAL A 88 18.29 39.84 -41.42
CA VAL A 88 18.63 38.66 -42.23
C VAL A 88 19.01 37.44 -41.39
N GLY A 89 18.38 36.30 -41.68
CA GLY A 89 19.02 34.98 -41.71
C GLY A 89 19.55 34.39 -40.41
N LYS A 90 18.69 33.62 -39.71
CA LYS A 90 19.14 32.42 -38.97
C LYS A 90 18.51 31.18 -39.60
N LYS A 91 19.31 30.15 -39.86
CA LYS A 91 18.83 28.86 -40.38
C LYS A 91 17.97 28.19 -39.30
N PRO A 92 16.90 27.46 -39.66
CA PRO A 92 16.23 26.58 -38.71
C PRO A 92 17.24 25.52 -38.26
N THR A 93 17.46 25.42 -36.95
CA THR A 93 18.22 24.31 -36.36
C THR A 93 17.47 23.01 -36.63
N LYS A 94 18.16 22.02 -37.21
CA LYS A 94 17.58 20.69 -37.44
C LYS A 94 17.08 20.14 -36.09
N LYS A 95 15.82 19.69 -36.02
CA LYS A 95 15.44 18.69 -35.01
C LYS A 95 16.44 17.52 -35.16
N ARG A 96 17.08 17.10 -34.07
CA ARG A 96 17.87 15.86 -34.05
C ARG A 96 16.91 14.73 -34.42
N SER A 97 17.16 14.06 -35.54
CA SER A 97 16.63 12.71 -35.75
C SER A 97 17.19 11.83 -34.62
N LYS A 98 16.36 11.12 -33.85
CA LYS A 98 16.85 10.15 -32.85
C LYS A 98 17.79 9.18 -33.57
N ASN A 99 19.04 9.08 -33.12
CA ASN A 99 20.07 8.32 -33.79
C ASN A 99 19.78 6.82 -33.66
N THR A 100 19.36 6.17 -34.75
CA THR A 100 19.50 4.72 -34.87
C THR A 100 20.99 4.38 -34.97
N LEU A 101 21.56 3.87 -33.87
CA LEU A 101 22.90 3.27 -33.88
C LEU A 101 22.98 2.20 -34.96
N SER A 102 24.13 2.09 -35.61
CA SER A 102 24.42 0.89 -36.38
C SER A 102 24.60 -0.31 -35.46
N ASP A 103 24.33 -1.49 -36.01
CA ASP A 103 24.44 -2.77 -35.33
C ASP A 103 25.80 -2.97 -34.64
N ASP A 104 26.88 -2.53 -35.26
CA ASP A 104 28.24 -2.75 -34.72
C ASP A 104 28.63 -1.70 -33.68
N GLU A 105 28.13 -0.46 -33.78
CA GLU A 105 28.21 0.54 -32.70
C GLU A 105 27.41 0.12 -31.47
N ALA A 106 26.27 -0.54 -31.66
CA ALA A 106 25.48 -1.11 -30.57
C ALA A 106 26.23 -2.27 -29.92
N LYS A 107 26.66 -3.29 -30.70
CA LYS A 107 27.43 -4.45 -30.19
C LYS A 107 28.68 -4.05 -29.42
N ALA A 108 29.39 -3.00 -29.87
CA ALA A 108 30.62 -2.52 -29.22
C ALA A 108 30.41 -1.95 -27.80
N ARG A 109 29.16 -1.72 -27.36
CA ARG A 109 28.81 -1.24 -26.01
C ARG A 109 28.51 -2.39 -25.03
N PHE A 110 28.44 -3.62 -25.51
CA PHE A 110 28.17 -4.83 -24.72
C PHE A 110 29.41 -5.70 -24.56
N GLN A 111 29.36 -6.69 -23.66
CA GLN A 111 30.44 -7.67 -23.52
C GLN A 111 30.65 -8.48 -24.80
N LYS A 112 31.92 -8.78 -25.08
CA LYS A 112 32.33 -9.52 -26.27
C LYS A 112 31.71 -10.92 -26.26
N GLY A 113 31.05 -11.27 -27.37
CA GLY A 113 30.36 -12.55 -27.54
C GLY A 113 28.95 -12.63 -26.92
N LEU A 114 28.39 -11.56 -26.34
CA LEU A 114 27.01 -11.56 -25.83
C LEU A 114 26.01 -12.07 -26.90
N PHE A 115 26.13 -11.53 -28.11
CA PHE A 115 25.27 -11.83 -29.25
C PHE A 115 25.63 -13.15 -29.98
N ASP A 116 26.60 -13.92 -29.49
CA ASP A 116 26.97 -15.20 -30.11
C ASP A 116 25.81 -16.21 -30.02
N LYS A 117 25.61 -16.99 -31.09
CA LYS A 117 24.52 -17.99 -31.17
C LYS A 117 24.52 -19.00 -30.02
N VAL A 118 25.69 -19.27 -29.42
CA VAL A 118 25.85 -20.13 -28.24
C VAL A 118 25.26 -19.46 -26.99
N ASN A 119 25.57 -18.18 -26.77
CA ASN A 119 25.05 -17.41 -25.63
C ASN A 119 23.55 -17.12 -25.79
N LEU A 120 23.08 -16.75 -26.99
CA LEU A 120 21.65 -16.62 -27.27
C LEU A 120 20.91 -17.93 -26.94
N LYS A 121 21.36 -19.08 -27.48
CA LYS A 121 20.75 -20.39 -27.18
C LYS A 121 20.76 -20.71 -25.68
N LYS A 122 21.85 -20.41 -24.97
CA LYS A 122 21.96 -20.58 -23.51
C LYS A 122 20.87 -19.78 -22.78
N TYR A 123 20.72 -18.49 -23.09
CA TYR A 123 19.74 -17.63 -22.41
C TYR A 123 18.29 -17.94 -22.80
N THR A 124 17.97 -18.22 -24.08
CA THR A 124 16.63 -18.69 -24.47
C THR A 124 16.26 -20.01 -23.78
N THR A 125 17.20 -20.95 -23.65
CA THR A 125 16.97 -22.22 -22.93
C THR A 125 16.78 -22.00 -21.42
N GLY A 126 17.59 -21.13 -20.82
CA GLY A 126 17.45 -20.74 -19.41
C GLY A 126 16.11 -20.07 -19.12
N TYR A 127 15.72 -19.09 -19.94
CA TYR A 127 14.43 -18.41 -19.84
C TYR A 127 13.26 -19.40 -19.93
N ALA A 128 13.24 -20.24 -20.97
CA ALA A 128 12.19 -21.24 -21.17
C ALA A 128 12.06 -22.25 -20.01
N SER A 129 13.17 -22.63 -19.37
CA SER A 129 13.19 -23.58 -18.25
C SER A 129 13.04 -22.94 -16.85
N SER A 130 13.08 -21.61 -16.75
CA SER A 130 13.02 -20.88 -15.47
C SER A 130 11.65 -20.96 -14.76
N THR A 131 11.68 -20.78 -13.43
CA THR A 131 10.54 -20.82 -12.49
C THR A 131 10.76 -19.83 -11.34
N PRO A 132 9.73 -19.22 -10.71
CA PRO A 132 8.29 -19.54 -10.82
C PRO A 132 7.69 -19.19 -12.19
N TYR A 133 7.87 -17.96 -12.65
CA TYR A 133 7.56 -17.52 -14.01
C TYR A 133 8.84 -17.29 -14.82
N LYS A 134 8.69 -16.89 -16.10
CA LYS A 134 9.79 -16.87 -17.06
C LYS A 134 10.67 -15.63 -16.92
N HIS A 135 11.92 -15.85 -16.52
CA HIS A 135 12.92 -14.81 -16.26
C HIS A 135 14.32 -15.26 -16.74
N SER A 136 15.22 -14.30 -16.96
CA SER A 136 16.61 -14.53 -17.34
C SER A 136 17.55 -13.65 -16.53
N VAL A 137 18.79 -14.11 -16.36
CA VAL A 137 19.88 -13.37 -15.70
C VAL A 137 21.13 -13.46 -16.59
N ILE A 138 21.65 -12.30 -17.01
CA ILE A 138 22.89 -12.16 -17.78
C ILE A 138 23.91 -11.49 -16.87
N ASN A 139 25.01 -12.18 -16.56
CA ASN A 139 26.14 -11.60 -15.82
C ASN A 139 27.18 -11.08 -16.82
N GLY A 140 27.61 -9.82 -16.69
CA GLY A 140 28.45 -9.15 -17.67
C GLY A 140 27.66 -8.79 -18.92
N LEU A 141 26.74 -7.83 -18.81
CA LEU A 141 25.96 -7.33 -19.96
C LEU A 141 26.77 -6.32 -20.80
N VAL A 142 27.16 -5.21 -20.16
CA VAL A 142 27.73 -4.00 -20.78
C VAL A 142 29.26 -4.09 -20.82
N ASP A 143 29.92 -3.40 -21.74
CA ASP A 143 31.36 -3.17 -21.62
C ASP A 143 31.72 -2.56 -20.24
N ASP A 144 32.74 -3.08 -19.58
CA ASP A 144 33.05 -2.70 -18.19
C ASP A 144 33.57 -1.26 -18.10
N ALA A 145 34.35 -0.83 -19.08
CA ALA A 145 34.87 0.54 -19.14
C ALA A 145 33.77 1.57 -19.49
N LEU A 146 32.72 1.17 -20.21
CA LEU A 146 31.50 1.95 -20.36
C LEU A 146 30.71 2.01 -19.04
N LEU A 147 30.39 0.86 -18.42
CA LEU A 147 29.52 0.85 -17.24
C LEU A 147 30.18 1.51 -16.02
N ARG A 148 31.51 1.40 -15.84
CA ARG A 148 32.25 2.16 -14.81
C ARG A 148 32.14 3.67 -15.02
N LYS A 149 32.13 4.17 -16.27
CA LYS A 149 31.86 5.58 -16.56
C LYS A 149 30.42 5.96 -16.25
N VAL A 150 29.43 5.14 -16.63
CA VAL A 150 28.02 5.36 -16.26
C VAL A 150 27.86 5.52 -14.75
N ARG A 151 28.41 4.60 -13.95
CA ARG A 151 28.40 4.70 -12.48
C ARG A 151 29.09 5.96 -11.96
N THR A 152 30.16 6.41 -12.61
CA THR A 152 30.89 7.63 -12.25
C THR A 152 30.09 8.90 -12.59
N GLU A 153 29.45 8.94 -13.77
CA GLU A 153 28.60 10.05 -14.21
C GLU A 153 27.38 10.22 -13.29
N ILE A 154 26.70 9.11 -12.94
CA ILE A 154 25.58 9.13 -11.99
C ILE A 154 26.04 9.70 -10.64
N LYS A 155 27.09 9.12 -10.05
CA LYS A 155 27.66 9.52 -8.75
C LYS A 155 28.26 10.94 -8.69
N SER A 156 28.32 11.64 -9.81
CA SER A 156 28.90 13.00 -9.91
C SER A 156 27.88 14.06 -10.35
N ASN A 157 26.74 13.67 -10.93
CA ASN A 157 25.82 14.61 -11.60
C ASN A 157 24.33 14.33 -11.36
N VAL A 158 23.95 13.25 -10.67
CA VAL A 158 22.54 12.89 -10.43
C VAL A 158 22.20 13.05 -8.95
N SER A 159 21.19 13.87 -8.67
CA SER A 159 20.57 14.00 -7.36
C SER A 159 19.57 12.88 -7.13
N PHE A 160 19.41 12.45 -5.88
CA PHE A 160 18.42 11.46 -5.47
C PHE A 160 17.63 11.95 -4.25
N THR A 161 16.31 11.91 -4.35
CA THR A 161 15.38 12.25 -3.28
C THR A 161 14.94 10.96 -2.60
N PRO A 162 14.93 10.86 -1.25
CA PRO A 162 14.22 9.78 -0.59
C PRO A 162 12.73 9.88 -0.93
N LYS A 163 12.09 8.76 -1.23
CA LYS A 163 10.65 8.63 -1.36
C LYS A 163 10.17 7.41 -0.59
N GLU A 164 9.05 7.57 0.10
CA GLU A 164 8.53 6.53 0.95
C GLU A 164 7.00 6.48 0.94
N THR A 165 6.52 5.28 0.62
CA THR A 165 5.11 4.90 0.50
C THR A 165 4.81 3.70 1.40
N ASP A 166 3.58 3.20 1.40
CA ASP A 166 3.26 1.88 1.92
C ASP A 166 4.17 0.78 1.32
N ILE A 167 4.32 0.77 -0.01
CA ILE A 167 4.90 -0.32 -0.80
C ILE A 167 6.41 -0.21 -1.00
N TYR A 168 7.05 0.96 -0.84
CA TYR A 168 8.50 1.12 -0.94
C TYR A 168 9.13 2.16 -0.01
N LYS A 169 10.44 2.04 0.19
CA LYS A 169 11.34 3.07 0.75
C LYS A 169 12.59 3.09 -0.11
N ILE A 170 12.79 4.12 -0.93
CA ILE A 170 13.89 4.17 -1.93
C ILE A 170 14.46 5.58 -2.08
N HIS A 171 15.68 5.70 -2.61
CA HIS A 171 16.19 6.95 -3.15
C HIS A 171 16.02 6.95 -4.69
N GLN A 172 15.13 7.80 -5.19
CA GLN A 172 14.78 7.91 -6.61
C GLN A 172 15.38 9.19 -7.22
N SER A 173 15.88 9.10 -8.45
CA SER A 173 16.35 10.27 -9.21
C SER A 173 15.17 11.03 -9.83
N GLY A 174 14.67 12.07 -9.13
CA GLY A 174 13.48 12.82 -9.55
C GLY A 174 13.57 13.41 -10.96
N ASP A 175 14.70 14.05 -11.29
CA ASP A 175 14.94 14.69 -12.59
C ASP A 175 14.99 13.72 -13.79
N LEU A 176 14.99 12.40 -13.53
CA LEU A 176 15.35 11.36 -14.49
C LEU A 176 14.20 10.40 -14.86
N ALA A 177 12.96 10.68 -14.43
CA ALA A 177 11.77 9.90 -14.81
C ALA A 177 11.61 9.70 -16.33
N ASN A 178 12.22 10.57 -17.14
CA ASN A 178 12.72 10.19 -18.46
C ASN A 178 14.00 10.96 -18.79
N LEU A 179 15.06 10.25 -19.25
CA LEU A 179 16.30 10.88 -19.72
C LEU A 179 16.06 11.92 -20.83
N ASP A 180 15.06 11.73 -21.69
CA ASP A 180 14.70 12.71 -22.74
C ASP A 180 14.03 13.99 -22.21
N GLY A 181 13.70 14.06 -20.91
CA GLY A 181 13.11 15.22 -20.24
C GLY A 181 14.11 16.15 -19.55
N LEU A 182 15.36 15.73 -19.36
CA LEU A 182 16.44 16.57 -18.82
C LEU A 182 16.77 17.74 -19.75
N ASP A 183 17.27 18.84 -19.17
CA ASP A 183 17.83 19.93 -19.96
C ASP A 183 19.17 19.54 -20.64
N ASN A 184 19.59 20.33 -21.63
CA ASN A 184 20.80 20.02 -22.40
C ASN A 184 22.06 20.07 -21.52
N ASP A 185 22.08 20.94 -20.51
CA ASP A 185 23.23 21.18 -19.64
C ASP A 185 23.42 20.04 -18.62
N ALA A 186 22.36 19.33 -18.25
CA ALA A 186 22.40 18.06 -17.51
C ALA A 186 22.78 16.90 -18.45
N LEU A 187 22.21 16.83 -19.65
CA LEU A 187 22.49 15.78 -20.62
C LEU A 187 23.95 15.78 -21.12
N GLU A 188 24.59 16.93 -21.26
CA GLU A 188 26.02 17.03 -21.61
C GLU A 188 26.95 16.47 -20.50
N LYS A 189 26.46 16.32 -19.26
CA LYS A 189 27.19 15.69 -18.14
C LYS A 189 27.02 14.16 -18.07
N LEU A 190 26.11 13.59 -18.86
CA LEU A 190 25.70 12.18 -18.80
C LEU A 190 25.94 11.40 -20.12
N PRO A 191 27.05 11.59 -20.86
CA PRO A 191 27.23 11.02 -22.20
C PRO A 191 27.39 9.49 -22.21
N SER A 192 27.97 8.87 -21.17
CA SER A 192 28.05 7.41 -21.07
C SER A 192 26.71 6.80 -20.68
N LEU A 193 25.93 7.46 -19.81
CA LEU A 193 24.57 7.04 -19.48
C LEU A 193 23.64 7.10 -20.70
N LEU A 194 23.73 8.16 -21.51
CA LEU A 194 23.08 8.22 -22.83
C LEU A 194 23.56 7.10 -23.75
N ALA A 195 24.87 6.83 -23.78
CA ALA A 195 25.40 5.74 -24.60
C ALA A 195 24.90 4.35 -24.16
N LEU A 196 24.69 4.12 -22.85
CA LEU A 196 24.06 2.92 -22.32
C LEU A 196 22.58 2.83 -22.72
N ARG A 197 21.80 3.90 -22.52
CA ARG A 197 20.37 3.95 -22.91
C ARG A 197 20.21 3.60 -24.39
N ASP A 198 20.95 4.28 -25.26
CA ASP A 198 20.86 4.08 -26.71
C ASP A 198 21.29 2.65 -27.11
N ALA A 199 22.17 1.99 -26.34
CA ALA A 199 22.53 0.59 -26.54
C ALA A 199 21.39 -0.36 -26.14
N LEU A 200 20.75 -0.14 -24.98
CA LEU A 200 19.63 -0.95 -24.50
C LEU A 200 18.40 -0.85 -25.43
N TYR A 201 18.08 0.34 -25.93
CA TYR A 201 16.97 0.53 -26.88
C TYR A 201 17.37 0.38 -28.36
N SER A 202 18.60 -0.04 -28.65
CA SER A 202 19.05 -0.40 -30.00
C SER A 202 18.21 -1.54 -30.59
N GLN A 203 18.11 -1.60 -31.92
CA GLN A 203 17.43 -2.71 -32.60
C GLN A 203 18.11 -4.06 -32.27
N THR A 204 19.44 -4.09 -32.30
CA THR A 204 20.25 -5.28 -31.98
C THR A 204 19.93 -5.86 -30.59
N PHE A 205 19.79 -5.01 -29.56
CA PHE A 205 19.50 -5.51 -28.20
C PHE A 205 18.01 -5.87 -28.02
N ARG A 206 17.08 -5.09 -28.59
CA ARG A 206 15.65 -5.42 -28.55
C ARG A 206 15.33 -6.74 -29.24
N ASP A 207 15.97 -7.03 -30.38
CA ASP A 207 15.82 -8.31 -31.08
C ASP A 207 16.45 -9.47 -30.30
N TYR A 208 17.56 -9.22 -29.60
CA TYR A 208 18.19 -10.20 -28.71
C TYR A 208 17.31 -10.55 -27.50
N VAL A 209 16.73 -9.55 -26.83
CA VAL A 209 15.76 -9.75 -25.74
C VAL A 209 14.52 -10.48 -26.25
N SER A 210 13.94 -10.03 -27.38
CA SER A 210 12.79 -10.67 -28.02
C SER A 210 13.05 -12.15 -28.38
N SER A 211 14.26 -12.47 -28.83
CA SER A 211 14.70 -13.85 -29.14
C SER A 211 14.95 -14.73 -27.91
N ILE A 212 15.12 -14.14 -26.73
CA ILE A 212 15.23 -14.86 -25.45
C ILE A 212 13.85 -15.08 -24.84
N THR A 213 13.00 -14.04 -24.83
CA THR A 213 11.69 -14.07 -24.15
C THR A 213 10.58 -14.68 -24.99
N GLY A 214 10.68 -14.62 -26.32
CA GLY A 214 9.58 -14.94 -27.23
C GLY A 214 8.48 -13.88 -27.29
N CYS A 215 8.66 -12.69 -26.69
CA CYS A 215 7.60 -11.68 -26.59
C CYS A 215 7.23 -10.99 -27.92
N GLY A 216 7.97 -11.24 -28.99
CA GLY A 216 7.87 -10.48 -30.25
C GLY A 216 8.39 -9.04 -30.12
N PRO A 217 8.16 -8.16 -31.11
CA PRO A 217 8.81 -6.86 -31.21
C PRO A 217 8.59 -5.93 -30.01
N LEU A 218 9.57 -5.04 -29.78
CA LEU A 218 9.65 -4.10 -28.66
C LEU A 218 9.93 -2.68 -29.17
N SER A 219 9.34 -1.65 -28.54
CA SER A 219 9.60 -0.24 -28.89
C SER A 219 11.06 0.16 -28.64
N GLY A 220 11.66 0.86 -29.60
CA GLY A 220 12.92 1.60 -29.44
C GLY A 220 12.69 3.11 -29.26
N ARG A 221 11.49 3.61 -29.56
CA ARG A 221 11.11 5.03 -29.37
C ARG A 221 10.67 5.36 -27.94
N LYS A 222 9.86 4.49 -27.33
CA LYS A 222 9.32 4.62 -25.97
C LYS A 222 10.32 4.02 -24.98
N THR A 223 11.31 4.84 -24.65
CA THR A 223 12.28 4.58 -23.57
C THR A 223 11.60 4.81 -22.23
N ASP A 224 11.80 3.91 -21.28
CA ASP A 224 11.30 4.04 -19.90
C ASP A 224 12.36 3.41 -18.98
N MET A 225 13.12 4.26 -18.29
CA MET A 225 14.34 3.85 -17.58
C MET A 225 14.67 4.85 -16.46
N ALA A 226 14.55 4.40 -15.22
CA ALA A 226 14.80 5.16 -14.00
C ALA A 226 16.04 4.64 -13.25
N ILE A 227 16.64 5.50 -12.42
CA ILE A 227 17.76 5.12 -11.56
C ILE A 227 17.28 5.12 -10.11
N ASN A 228 17.41 3.97 -9.46
CA ASN A 228 16.95 3.77 -8.09
C ASN A 228 18.11 3.29 -7.22
N VAL A 229 18.24 3.89 -6.04
CA VAL A 229 19.30 3.59 -5.07
C VAL A 229 18.64 3.10 -3.78
N TYR A 230 19.11 1.96 -3.30
CA TYR A 230 18.65 1.34 -2.07
C TYR A 230 19.84 1.34 -1.09
N THR A 231 19.67 2.09 -0.01
CA THR A 231 20.53 2.17 1.18
C THR A 231 20.03 1.17 2.24
N PRO A 232 20.75 0.95 3.35
CA PRO A 232 20.21 0.21 4.49
C PRO A 232 18.80 0.68 4.89
N GLY A 233 17.86 -0.26 5.03
CA GLY A 233 16.45 0.00 5.31
C GLY A 233 15.57 0.16 4.06
N CYS A 234 16.14 0.39 2.87
CA CYS A 234 15.37 0.49 1.63
C CYS A 234 14.86 -0.87 1.14
N TYR A 235 13.63 -0.87 0.62
CA TYR A 235 12.92 -2.04 0.08
C TYR A 235 11.89 -1.61 -1.00
N LEU A 236 11.35 -2.58 -1.73
CA LEU A 236 10.14 -2.45 -2.57
C LEU A 236 9.37 -3.77 -2.49
N LEU A 237 8.09 -3.75 -2.13
CA LEU A 237 7.30 -4.95 -1.81
C LEU A 237 6.71 -5.64 -3.05
N CYS A 238 5.86 -6.65 -2.84
CA CYS A 238 5.39 -7.56 -3.87
C CYS A 238 4.43 -6.90 -4.88
N HIS A 239 4.84 -6.81 -6.15
CA HIS A 239 4.08 -6.26 -7.27
C HIS A 239 4.32 -7.08 -8.55
N ASP A 240 3.48 -6.95 -9.58
CA ASP A 240 3.60 -7.72 -10.84
C ASP A 240 4.12 -6.92 -12.06
N ASP A 241 4.32 -5.60 -11.90
CA ASP A 241 4.85 -4.66 -12.89
C ASP A 241 3.92 -4.31 -14.07
N VAL A 242 2.63 -4.62 -13.93
CA VAL A 242 1.64 -4.59 -15.02
C VAL A 242 1.00 -3.20 -15.14
N ILE A 243 1.71 -2.28 -15.80
CA ILE A 243 1.23 -0.90 -16.04
C ILE A 243 1.30 -0.56 -17.54
N GLY A 244 0.18 -0.09 -18.10
CA GLY A 244 0.07 0.41 -19.47
C GLY A 244 0.59 -0.57 -20.54
N SER A 245 1.62 -0.15 -21.29
CA SER A 245 2.26 -0.95 -22.35
C SER A 245 3.56 -1.64 -21.95
N ARG A 246 3.91 -1.70 -20.66
CA ARG A 246 5.09 -2.43 -20.19
C ARG A 246 4.99 -3.90 -20.64
N LYS A 247 6.06 -4.40 -21.28
CA LYS A 247 6.05 -5.70 -21.96
C LYS A 247 7.22 -6.61 -21.57
N VAL A 248 8.38 -6.03 -21.30
CA VAL A 248 9.51 -6.71 -20.63
C VAL A 248 10.07 -5.74 -19.59
N SER A 249 10.13 -6.18 -18.33
CA SER A 249 10.79 -5.48 -17.23
C SER A 249 12.27 -5.89 -17.17
N TYR A 250 13.16 -4.94 -16.88
CA TYR A 250 14.58 -5.21 -16.69
C TYR A 250 15.20 -4.39 -15.55
N ILE A 251 16.21 -4.99 -14.91
CA ILE A 251 17.00 -4.37 -13.84
C ILE A 251 18.47 -4.65 -14.12
N LEU A 252 19.24 -3.60 -14.41
CA LEU A 252 20.69 -3.64 -14.56
C LEU A 252 21.34 -3.12 -13.27
N TYR A 253 22.14 -3.96 -12.62
CA TYR A 253 22.72 -3.66 -11.32
C TYR A 253 24.08 -2.95 -11.43
N LEU A 254 24.19 -1.80 -10.75
CA LEU A 254 25.37 -0.94 -10.67
C LEU A 254 25.87 -0.85 -9.22
N THR A 255 25.87 -1.98 -8.50
CA THR A 255 26.55 -2.15 -7.21
C THR A 255 28.03 -1.77 -7.33
N ASP A 256 28.76 -1.66 -6.21
CA ASP A 256 30.19 -1.37 -6.33
C ASP A 256 30.94 -2.48 -7.11
N PRO A 257 31.73 -2.14 -8.14
CA PRO A 257 32.46 -3.12 -8.94
C PRO A 257 33.71 -3.66 -8.23
N ASP A 258 34.24 -2.91 -7.27
CA ASP A 258 35.50 -3.19 -6.59
C ASP A 258 35.27 -3.68 -5.14
N THR A 259 34.06 -3.45 -4.60
CA THR A 259 33.51 -4.11 -3.40
C THR A 259 32.26 -4.94 -3.77
N PRO A 260 32.43 -6.22 -4.18
CA PRO A 260 31.31 -7.05 -4.65
C PRO A 260 30.20 -7.25 -3.60
N TRP A 261 28.95 -7.16 -4.07
CA TRP A 261 27.76 -7.39 -3.24
C TRP A 261 27.70 -8.81 -2.68
N LYS A 262 27.13 -8.96 -1.48
CA LYS A 262 26.97 -10.26 -0.81
C LYS A 262 25.49 -10.56 -0.52
N PRO A 263 25.04 -11.82 -0.63
CA PRO A 263 23.64 -12.18 -0.36
C PRO A 263 23.17 -11.81 1.06
N GLU A 264 24.05 -11.89 2.06
CA GLU A 264 23.72 -11.54 3.45
C GLU A 264 23.49 -10.03 3.70
N TRP A 265 23.65 -9.18 2.67
CA TRP A 265 23.27 -7.76 2.73
C TRP A 265 21.84 -7.50 2.25
N GLY A 266 21.10 -8.53 1.83
CA GLY A 266 19.77 -8.40 1.25
C GLY A 266 19.81 -7.74 -0.13
N GLY A 267 18.81 -6.92 -0.46
CA GLY A 267 18.71 -6.26 -1.76
C GLY A 267 18.42 -7.19 -2.94
N ALA A 268 18.17 -8.47 -2.70
CA ALA A 268 17.87 -9.44 -3.76
C ALA A 268 16.54 -9.14 -4.47
N LEU A 269 16.49 -9.41 -5.77
CA LEU A 269 15.24 -9.58 -6.49
C LEU A 269 14.65 -10.95 -6.09
N ARG A 270 13.45 -10.97 -5.50
CA ARG A 270 12.78 -12.22 -5.11
C ARG A 270 11.51 -12.42 -5.91
N LEU A 271 11.26 -13.65 -6.36
CA LEU A 271 10.10 -13.99 -7.21
C LEU A 271 9.15 -14.93 -6.46
N PHE A 272 7.85 -14.64 -6.55
CA PHE A 272 6.78 -15.39 -5.90
C PHE A 272 6.16 -16.41 -6.87
N PRO A 273 5.75 -17.60 -6.40
CA PRO A 273 4.97 -18.53 -7.20
C PRO A 273 3.49 -18.13 -7.16
N THR A 274 2.81 -18.23 -8.29
CA THR A 274 1.35 -18.12 -8.35
C THR A 274 0.68 -19.48 -8.33
N VAL A 275 -0.55 -19.51 -7.84
CA VAL A 275 -1.45 -20.66 -7.92
C VAL A 275 -2.78 -20.23 -8.52
N ASP A 276 -3.27 -21.04 -9.44
CA ASP A 276 -4.63 -20.96 -9.98
C ASP A 276 -5.60 -21.38 -8.87
N ARG A 277 -6.60 -20.54 -8.58
CA ARG A 277 -7.67 -20.82 -7.62
C ARG A 277 -9.01 -20.71 -8.30
N LYS A 278 -9.92 -21.65 -8.01
CA LYS A 278 -11.27 -21.64 -8.55
C LYS A 278 -12.22 -20.91 -7.59
N GLY A 279 -12.94 -19.92 -8.10
CA GLY A 279 -13.98 -19.19 -7.37
C GLY A 279 -15.27 -19.99 -7.22
N GLY A 280 -16.20 -19.49 -6.40
CA GLY A 280 -17.54 -20.07 -6.21
C GLY A 280 -18.43 -19.98 -7.46
N ASP A 281 -18.21 -18.96 -8.29
CA ASP A 281 -18.73 -18.80 -9.65
C ASP A 281 -18.17 -19.82 -10.65
N GLY A 282 -17.05 -20.47 -10.30
CA GLY A 282 -16.32 -21.41 -11.12
C GLY A 282 -15.28 -20.78 -12.05
N ALA A 283 -15.07 -19.47 -12.02
CA ALA A 283 -13.96 -18.81 -12.68
C ALA A 283 -12.62 -19.16 -12.01
N VAL A 284 -11.50 -18.78 -12.63
CA VAL A 284 -10.16 -19.09 -12.12
C VAL A 284 -9.33 -17.80 -11.99
N ALA A 285 -9.01 -17.44 -10.75
CA ALA A 285 -8.15 -16.31 -10.41
C ALA A 285 -6.71 -16.80 -10.15
N LYS A 286 -5.71 -16.02 -10.56
CA LYS A 286 -4.29 -16.29 -10.29
C LYS A 286 -3.85 -15.50 -9.06
N THR A 287 -3.28 -16.20 -8.07
CA THR A 287 -2.93 -15.59 -6.77
C THR A 287 -1.48 -15.94 -6.38
N PRO A 288 -0.64 -14.99 -5.96
CA PRO A 288 0.69 -15.30 -5.44
C PRO A 288 0.61 -15.90 -4.04
N LEU A 289 1.51 -16.86 -3.76
CA LEU A 289 1.70 -17.39 -2.41
C LEU A 289 2.58 -16.44 -1.56
N PRO A 290 2.41 -16.39 -0.23
CA PRO A 290 3.16 -15.47 0.64
C PRO A 290 4.66 -15.79 0.81
N ASP A 291 5.11 -16.96 0.37
CA ASP A 291 6.50 -17.41 0.44
C ASP A 291 7.22 -17.23 -0.91
N VAL A 292 8.40 -16.61 -0.91
CA VAL A 292 9.28 -16.52 -2.09
C VAL A 292 9.90 -17.89 -2.42
N VAL A 293 10.08 -18.20 -3.72
CA VAL A 293 10.71 -19.46 -4.17
C VAL A 293 11.97 -19.28 -5.00
N LYS A 294 12.25 -18.04 -5.41
CA LYS A 294 13.46 -17.66 -6.15
C LYS A 294 14.01 -16.38 -5.57
N VAL A 295 15.32 -16.36 -5.32
CA VAL A 295 16.08 -15.19 -4.82
C VAL A 295 17.26 -14.97 -5.75
N ILE A 296 17.49 -13.73 -6.16
CA ILE A 296 18.54 -13.31 -7.10
C ILE A 296 19.27 -12.11 -6.48
N PRO A 297 20.38 -12.34 -5.75
CA PRO A 297 21.21 -11.26 -5.21
C PRO A 297 21.80 -10.42 -6.35
N PRO A 298 21.82 -9.08 -6.22
CA PRO A 298 22.38 -8.19 -7.24
C PRO A 298 23.90 -8.37 -7.35
N ALA A 299 24.46 -8.11 -8.53
CA ALA A 299 25.89 -8.15 -8.76
C ALA A 299 26.29 -7.13 -9.84
N TRP A 300 27.54 -6.66 -9.82
CA TRP A 300 28.00 -5.67 -10.80
C TRP A 300 27.81 -6.16 -12.24
N ASN A 301 27.22 -5.30 -13.09
CA ASN A 301 27.02 -5.58 -14.51
C ASN A 301 26.14 -6.82 -14.79
N GLN A 302 25.28 -7.18 -13.83
CA GLN A 302 24.24 -8.19 -14.00
C GLN A 302 22.93 -7.54 -14.46
N LEU A 303 22.28 -8.14 -15.46
CA LEU A 303 20.93 -7.82 -15.90
C LEU A 303 19.97 -8.95 -15.51
N SER A 304 18.94 -8.65 -14.74
CA SER A 304 17.76 -9.50 -14.57
C SER A 304 16.62 -8.97 -15.45
N PHE A 305 15.88 -9.84 -16.13
CA PHE A 305 14.70 -9.42 -16.92
C PHE A 305 13.66 -10.53 -17.09
N PHE A 306 12.41 -10.14 -17.31
CA PHE A 306 11.26 -11.01 -17.50
C PHE A 306 10.16 -10.34 -18.35
N ALA A 307 9.34 -11.13 -19.03
CA ALA A 307 8.13 -10.59 -19.65
C ALA A 307 7.14 -10.16 -18.56
N VAL A 308 6.44 -9.04 -18.79
CA VAL A 308 5.38 -8.56 -17.90
C VAL A 308 4.13 -9.41 -18.16
N GLN A 309 3.56 -9.99 -17.10
CA GLN A 309 2.48 -10.97 -17.17
C GLN A 309 1.41 -10.67 -16.10
N PRO A 310 0.21 -10.16 -16.49
CA PRO A 310 -0.91 -9.89 -15.58
C PRO A 310 -1.19 -11.06 -14.64
N GLY A 311 -1.07 -10.84 -13.32
CA GLY A 311 -1.32 -11.86 -12.31
C GLY A 311 -0.31 -13.01 -12.27
N GLU A 312 0.87 -12.90 -12.91
CA GLU A 312 1.94 -13.92 -12.85
C GLU A 312 3.33 -13.38 -12.50
N SER A 313 3.73 -12.18 -12.96
CA SER A 313 5.11 -11.66 -12.77
C SER A 313 5.40 -11.06 -11.38
N PHE A 314 4.84 -11.65 -10.32
CA PHE A 314 4.96 -11.17 -8.95
C PHE A 314 6.38 -11.28 -8.37
N HIS A 315 6.94 -10.14 -8.00
CA HIS A 315 8.29 -10.03 -7.44
C HIS A 315 8.42 -8.88 -6.45
N ASP A 316 9.51 -8.87 -5.69
CA ASP A 316 9.87 -7.78 -4.78
C ASP A 316 11.39 -7.49 -4.81
N VAL A 317 11.79 -6.41 -4.14
CA VAL A 317 13.17 -6.15 -3.73
C VAL A 317 13.26 -6.33 -2.21
N GLU A 318 14.02 -7.34 -1.80
CA GLU A 318 14.40 -7.58 -0.42
C GLU A 318 15.07 -6.34 0.21
N GLU A 319 14.69 -6.04 1.45
CA GLU A 319 15.33 -5.01 2.28
C GLU A 319 16.86 -5.10 2.19
N VAL A 320 17.52 -3.97 1.97
CA VAL A 320 18.98 -3.89 2.15
C VAL A 320 19.25 -3.80 3.65
N TYR A 321 19.87 -4.83 4.22
CA TYR A 321 20.03 -4.93 5.66
C TYR A 321 21.10 -3.97 6.21
N HIS A 322 20.87 -3.48 7.43
CA HIS A 322 21.86 -2.70 8.17
C HIS A 322 23.09 -3.54 8.54
N ALA A 323 24.24 -2.86 8.63
CA ALA A 323 25.47 -3.45 9.13
C ALA A 323 25.49 -3.46 10.66
N ALA A 324 26.30 -4.33 11.27
CA ALA A 324 26.38 -4.44 12.73
C ALA A 324 27.10 -3.26 13.40
N SER A 325 27.80 -2.41 12.63
CA SER A 325 28.45 -1.19 13.10
C SER A 325 28.67 -0.19 11.96
N LYS A 326 28.94 1.09 12.29
CA LYS A 326 29.26 2.14 11.29
C LYS A 326 30.55 1.78 10.51
N GLU A 327 31.54 1.17 11.15
CA GLU A 327 32.80 0.70 10.54
C GLU A 327 32.60 -0.51 9.60
N GLU A 328 31.66 -1.42 9.92
CA GLU A 328 31.31 -2.51 9.00
C GLU A 328 30.56 -1.97 7.78
N LEU A 329 29.73 -0.93 7.94
CA LEU A 329 29.04 -0.27 6.83
C LEU A 329 30.01 0.41 5.86
N GLU A 330 30.97 1.20 6.37
CA GLU A 330 32.04 1.82 5.57
C GLU A 330 32.86 0.76 4.81
N LYS A 331 33.28 -0.31 5.51
CA LYS A 331 34.04 -1.41 4.92
C LYS A 331 33.27 -2.18 3.83
N ASN A 332 31.93 -2.15 3.88
CA ASN A 332 31.05 -2.73 2.86
C ASN A 332 30.67 -1.71 1.76
N GLY A 333 31.33 -0.56 1.66
CA GLY A 333 31.02 0.47 0.66
C GLY A 333 29.62 1.06 0.82
N GLY A 334 29.19 1.28 2.07
CA GLY A 334 27.86 1.82 2.41
C GLY A 334 26.69 0.88 2.15
N ARG A 335 26.94 -0.36 1.69
CA ARG A 335 25.91 -1.29 1.15
C ARG A 335 24.99 -0.60 0.12
N ILE A 336 25.55 0.24 -0.75
CA ILE A 336 24.78 1.00 -1.75
C ILE A 336 24.37 0.12 -2.95
N ARG A 337 23.11 -0.33 -2.97
CA ARG A 337 22.51 -1.04 -4.12
C ARG A 337 21.92 -0.03 -5.09
N MET A 338 22.74 0.47 -6.00
CA MET A 338 22.27 1.22 -7.17
C MET A 338 21.87 0.30 -8.31
N ALA A 339 20.73 0.57 -8.94
CA ALA A 339 20.26 -0.13 -10.14
C ALA A 339 19.65 0.85 -11.16
N ILE A 340 19.78 0.51 -12.43
CA ILE A 340 19.04 1.12 -13.53
C ILE A 340 17.93 0.13 -13.88
N SER A 341 16.69 0.49 -13.57
CA SER A 341 15.48 -0.31 -13.83
C SER A 341 14.64 0.34 -14.92
N GLY A 342 13.97 -0.45 -15.74
CA GLY A 342 13.14 0.09 -16.80
C GLY A 342 12.37 -0.96 -17.57
N TRP A 343 11.69 -0.50 -18.61
CA TRP A 343 10.77 -1.34 -19.39
C TRP A 343 10.98 -1.18 -20.89
N PHE A 344 10.78 -2.29 -21.60
CA PHE A 344 10.51 -2.26 -23.03
C PHE A 344 9.00 -2.31 -23.23
N HIS A 345 8.49 -1.43 -24.09
CA HIS A 345 7.07 -1.31 -24.37
C HIS A 345 6.63 -2.09 -25.61
N ILE A 346 5.31 -2.27 -25.74
CA ILE A 346 4.65 -2.53 -27.02
C ILE A 346 5.14 -1.49 -28.05
N PRO A 347 5.52 -1.90 -29.28
CA PRO A 347 5.94 -0.98 -30.34
C PRO A 347 4.90 0.12 -30.57
N GLN A 348 5.35 1.28 -31.03
CA GLN A 348 4.54 2.48 -31.21
C GLN A 348 4.29 2.79 -32.69
N ILE A 349 3.35 3.69 -32.99
CA ILE A 349 3.00 4.07 -34.37
C ILE A 349 4.25 4.40 -35.19
N GLY A 350 4.45 3.66 -36.29
CA GLY A 350 5.60 3.77 -37.19
C GLY A 350 6.82 2.89 -36.85
N GLU A 351 6.76 2.06 -35.80
CA GLU A 351 7.78 1.05 -35.49
C GLU A 351 7.45 -0.33 -36.07
N ALA A 352 8.48 -1.13 -36.33
CA ALA A 352 8.32 -2.50 -36.82
C ALA A 352 7.59 -3.37 -35.78
N GLY A 353 6.50 -4.01 -36.20
CA GLY A 353 5.65 -4.81 -35.32
C GLY A 353 4.65 -4.03 -34.47
N TRP A 354 4.43 -2.73 -34.76
CA TRP A 354 3.23 -2.04 -34.27
C TRP A 354 1.96 -2.68 -34.83
N VAL A 355 0.92 -2.73 -34.00
CA VAL A 355 -0.43 -3.20 -34.34
C VAL A 355 -1.41 -2.24 -33.68
N GLU A 356 -2.40 -1.80 -34.43
CA GLU A 356 -3.46 -0.90 -33.96
C GLU A 356 -4.31 -1.55 -32.87
N GLY A 357 -4.69 -0.79 -31.83
CA GLY A 357 -5.46 -1.31 -30.69
C GLY A 357 -4.68 -2.24 -29.74
N ALA A 358 -3.37 -2.43 -29.92
CA ALA A 358 -2.60 -3.41 -29.14
C ALA A 358 -2.22 -2.95 -27.72
N GLU A 359 -2.03 -1.65 -27.50
CA GLU A 359 -1.71 -1.06 -26.18
C GLU A 359 -2.98 -1.01 -25.32
N GLU A 360 -4.08 -0.62 -25.93
CA GLU A 360 -5.45 -0.57 -25.43
C GLU A 360 -5.96 -1.98 -25.07
N LYS A 361 -5.72 -2.97 -25.96
CA LYS A 361 -6.06 -4.38 -25.71
C LYS A 361 -5.20 -5.02 -24.62
N ALA A 362 -3.96 -4.54 -24.42
CA ALA A 362 -3.12 -4.99 -23.31
C ALA A 362 -3.64 -4.44 -21.98
N ALA A 363 -3.88 -3.12 -21.88
CA ALA A 363 -4.43 -2.47 -20.69
C ALA A 363 -5.82 -3.01 -20.30
N ARG A 364 -6.72 -3.23 -21.28
CA ARG A 364 -8.02 -3.86 -21.01
C ARG A 364 -7.88 -5.31 -20.53
N LYS A 365 -6.85 -6.04 -21.00
CA LYS A 365 -6.59 -7.41 -20.57
C LYS A 365 -5.98 -7.46 -19.16
N SER A 366 -5.11 -6.52 -18.77
CA SER A 366 -4.55 -6.50 -17.41
C SER A 366 -5.61 -6.24 -16.36
N GLY A 367 -6.41 -5.19 -16.51
CA GLY A 367 -7.52 -4.90 -15.59
C GLY A 367 -8.53 -6.04 -15.51
N LEU A 368 -8.90 -6.62 -16.66
CA LEU A 368 -9.79 -7.79 -16.69
C LEU A 368 -9.17 -9.00 -15.97
N MET A 369 -7.87 -9.29 -16.13
CA MET A 369 -7.21 -10.41 -15.45
C MET A 369 -6.96 -10.18 -13.96
N GLN A 370 -6.86 -8.92 -13.52
CA GLN A 370 -6.80 -8.56 -12.10
C GLN A 370 -8.18 -8.70 -11.43
N LEU A 371 -9.27 -8.46 -12.15
CA LEU A 371 -10.65 -8.63 -11.65
C LEU A 371 -11.24 -10.05 -11.86
N GLN A 372 -10.65 -10.86 -12.76
CA GLN A 372 -11.27 -12.12 -13.22
C GLN A 372 -11.45 -13.14 -12.09
N GLY A 373 -12.71 -13.50 -11.84
CA GLY A 373 -13.09 -14.54 -10.88
C GLY A 373 -13.00 -14.09 -9.42
N ASN A 374 -13.20 -12.80 -9.15
CA ASN A 374 -13.23 -12.20 -7.80
C ASN A 374 -12.09 -12.75 -6.92
N PRO A 375 -10.83 -12.30 -7.11
CA PRO A 375 -9.68 -12.83 -6.39
C PRO A 375 -9.80 -12.59 -4.87
N GLU A 376 -10.56 -11.59 -4.44
CA GLU A 376 -10.70 -11.19 -3.04
C GLU A 376 -11.36 -12.28 -2.18
N GLN A 377 -12.20 -13.12 -2.82
CA GLN A 377 -12.73 -14.35 -2.21
C GLN A 377 -11.62 -15.34 -1.77
N HIS A 378 -10.38 -15.15 -2.20
CA HIS A 378 -9.22 -15.99 -1.90
C HIS A 378 -8.20 -15.36 -0.94
N ASP A 379 -8.32 -14.06 -0.68
CA ASP A 379 -7.54 -13.30 0.31
C ASP A 379 -7.75 -13.89 1.71
N ARG A 380 -6.81 -13.68 2.64
CA ARG A 380 -6.92 -14.04 4.05
C ARG A 380 -6.20 -12.99 4.93
N PRO A 381 -6.68 -12.65 6.14
CA PRO A 381 -7.97 -13.04 6.74
C PRO A 381 -9.15 -12.60 5.86
N GLN A 382 -10.35 -13.09 6.15
CA GLN A 382 -11.57 -12.59 5.54
C GLN A 382 -12.55 -12.19 6.62
N THR A 383 -13.27 -11.11 6.36
CA THR A 383 -14.15 -10.46 7.32
C THR A 383 -15.24 -11.42 7.79
N THR A 384 -15.36 -11.55 9.11
CA THR A 384 -16.33 -12.42 9.78
C THR A 384 -17.23 -11.63 10.73
N PRO A 385 -17.97 -10.62 10.24
CA PRO A 385 -18.69 -9.68 11.10
C PRO A 385 -19.80 -10.38 11.89
N VAL A 386 -19.69 -10.31 13.21
CA VAL A 386 -20.66 -10.83 14.17
C VAL A 386 -21.66 -9.71 14.48
N LYS A 387 -22.88 -9.84 13.95
CA LYS A 387 -23.97 -8.90 14.23
C LYS A 387 -24.36 -8.90 15.71
N VAL A 388 -24.57 -7.71 16.25
CA VAL A 388 -25.24 -7.49 17.54
C VAL A 388 -26.72 -7.86 17.38
N GLY A 389 -27.30 -8.51 18.39
CA GLY A 389 -28.69 -8.95 18.35
C GLY A 389 -29.63 -7.92 18.93
N GLN A 390 -30.72 -7.60 18.20
CA GLN A 390 -31.83 -6.68 18.57
C GLN A 390 -32.66 -7.11 19.81
N SER A 391 -32.09 -7.94 20.68
CA SER A 391 -32.70 -8.45 21.92
C SER A 391 -31.73 -8.42 23.10
N ASP A 392 -30.55 -7.79 22.92
CA ASP A 392 -29.66 -7.45 24.02
C ASP A 392 -30.30 -6.29 24.81
N PRO A 393 -30.63 -6.43 26.11
CA PRO A 393 -31.52 -5.49 26.82
C PRO A 393 -30.99 -4.05 26.98
N SER A 394 -29.80 -3.73 26.47
CA SER A 394 -29.38 -2.35 26.19
C SER A 394 -30.25 -1.66 25.13
N ASP A 395 -30.91 -2.38 24.21
CA ASP A 395 -31.93 -1.80 23.30
C ASP A 395 -33.25 -1.47 24.03
N SER A 396 -33.33 -1.69 25.35
CA SER A 396 -34.52 -1.41 26.17
C SER A 396 -34.29 -0.36 27.27
N SER A 397 -33.20 0.39 27.21
CA SER A 397 -33.04 1.62 28.01
C SER A 397 -33.94 2.71 27.47
N HIS A 398 -34.97 3.03 28.25
CA HIS A 398 -35.74 4.28 28.39
C HIS A 398 -35.78 5.31 27.23
N GLU A 399 -36.98 5.88 27.03
CA GLU A 399 -37.23 7.11 26.27
C GLU A 399 -36.19 8.19 26.63
N GLY A 400 -35.17 8.38 25.79
CA GLY A 400 -33.99 9.21 26.09
C GLY A 400 -32.67 8.73 25.46
N GLY A 401 -32.51 7.43 25.18
CA GLY A 401 -31.40 6.92 24.35
C GLY A 401 -30.00 6.82 25.00
N GLU A 402 -29.84 7.22 26.26
CA GLU A 402 -28.55 7.20 26.96
C GLU A 402 -27.93 5.80 27.11
N PHE A 403 -26.67 5.64 26.72
CA PHE A 403 -25.87 4.46 27.03
C PHE A 403 -25.41 4.49 28.50
N ALA A 404 -25.69 3.44 29.28
CA ALA A 404 -25.32 3.40 30.70
C ALA A 404 -24.84 2.02 31.16
N PHE A 405 -23.80 2.00 32.01
CA PHE A 405 -23.36 0.79 32.71
C PHE A 405 -24.26 0.45 33.90
N ASN A 406 -24.48 -0.85 34.15
CA ASN A 406 -24.85 -1.33 35.48
C ASN A 406 -23.61 -1.84 36.25
N ALA A 407 -23.75 -2.08 37.56
CA ALA A 407 -22.64 -2.50 38.42
C ALA A 407 -21.93 -3.80 37.96
N ALA A 408 -22.66 -4.75 37.37
CA ALA A 408 -22.08 -5.99 36.86
C ALA A 408 -21.29 -5.78 35.54
N ASP A 409 -21.62 -4.74 34.77
CA ASP A 409 -20.85 -4.34 33.59
C ASP A 409 -19.49 -3.74 34.03
N ILE A 410 -19.49 -2.88 35.06
CA ILE A 410 -18.27 -2.31 35.66
C ILE A 410 -17.41 -3.40 36.31
N ASP A 411 -18.00 -4.31 37.11
CA ASP A 411 -17.32 -5.47 37.70
C ASP A 411 -16.72 -6.41 36.64
N PHE A 412 -17.23 -6.41 35.41
CA PHE A 412 -16.63 -7.12 34.28
C PHE A 412 -15.46 -6.33 33.68
N LEU A 413 -15.65 -5.06 33.35
CA LEU A 413 -14.63 -4.24 32.69
C LEU A 413 -13.39 -4.02 33.57
N LEU A 414 -13.53 -3.87 34.89
CA LEU A 414 -12.42 -3.75 35.85
C LEU A 414 -11.45 -4.95 35.88
N LYS A 415 -11.79 -6.06 35.23
CA LYS A 415 -10.89 -7.21 35.04
C LYS A 415 -9.86 -7.01 33.92
N TYR A 416 -10.14 -6.08 33.00
CA TYR A 416 -9.51 -5.97 31.70
C TYR A 416 -9.14 -4.54 31.28
N ILE A 417 -9.97 -3.54 31.57
CA ILE A 417 -9.81 -2.10 31.25
C ILE A 417 -9.34 -1.34 32.50
N ALA A 418 -8.45 -0.37 32.33
CA ALA A 418 -7.93 0.45 33.43
C ALA A 418 -9.06 1.29 34.08
N PRO A 419 -9.10 1.44 35.42
CA PRO A 419 -10.23 2.09 36.10
C PRO A 419 -10.50 3.54 35.69
N THR A 420 -9.49 4.27 35.22
CA THR A 420 -9.61 5.66 34.72
C THR A 420 -10.65 5.76 33.60
N TYR A 421 -10.57 4.87 32.60
CA TYR A 421 -11.50 4.77 31.47
C TYR A 421 -12.87 4.18 31.83
N LEU A 422 -13.18 4.04 33.12
CA LEU A 422 -14.49 3.64 33.65
C LEU A 422 -15.10 4.72 34.57
N THR A 423 -14.47 5.91 34.66
CA THR A 423 -15.05 7.06 35.37
C THR A 423 -15.89 7.92 34.41
N PRO A 424 -17.00 8.54 34.87
CA PRO A 424 -17.83 9.37 34.00
C PRO A 424 -17.07 10.54 33.36
N ASN A 425 -16.22 11.22 34.11
CA ASN A 425 -15.46 12.37 33.60
C ASN A 425 -14.47 11.96 32.51
N THR A 426 -13.75 10.83 32.66
CA THR A 426 -12.87 10.37 31.57
C THR A 426 -13.67 9.87 30.38
N MET A 427 -14.86 9.31 30.58
CA MET A 427 -15.72 8.89 29.47
C MET A 427 -16.19 10.08 28.64
N GLU A 428 -16.64 11.16 29.29
CA GLU A 428 -17.12 12.36 28.61
C GLU A 428 -15.98 13.04 27.83
N ASN A 429 -14.83 13.29 28.46
CA ASN A 429 -13.65 13.85 27.79
C ASN A 429 -13.20 13.02 26.57
N VAL A 430 -13.34 11.69 26.62
CA VAL A 430 -13.02 10.79 25.49
C VAL A 430 -14.06 10.90 24.38
N ALA A 431 -15.34 11.01 24.74
CA ALA A 431 -16.43 11.17 23.80
C ALA A 431 -16.42 12.54 23.10
N GLU A 432 -16.17 13.63 23.84
CA GLU A 432 -16.02 14.99 23.33
C GLU A 432 -14.85 15.07 22.32
N HIS A 433 -13.66 14.61 22.70
CA HIS A 433 -12.50 14.63 21.79
C HIS A 433 -12.69 13.74 20.55
N PHE A 434 -13.35 12.58 20.69
CA PHE A 434 -13.64 11.72 19.52
C PHE A 434 -14.71 12.31 18.60
N GLU A 435 -15.63 13.14 19.11
CA GLU A 435 -16.61 13.88 18.33
C GLU A 435 -16.00 15.08 17.58
N GLU A 436 -14.95 15.69 18.14
CA GLU A 436 -14.19 16.78 17.49
C GLU A 436 -13.18 16.28 16.44
N GLU A 437 -12.36 15.28 16.76
CA GLU A 437 -11.20 14.85 15.94
C GLU A 437 -11.44 13.54 15.15
N PHE A 438 -12.60 12.88 15.33
CA PHE A 438 -12.97 11.58 14.75
C PHE A 438 -11.96 10.43 14.99
N SER A 439 -10.97 10.66 15.86
CA SER A 439 -9.91 9.74 16.22
C SER A 439 -9.43 10.02 17.64
N ILE A 440 -8.89 9.02 18.32
CA ILE A 440 -8.28 9.21 19.66
C ILE A 440 -7.25 8.11 19.97
N THR A 441 -6.20 8.48 20.71
CA THR A 441 -5.22 7.57 21.29
C THR A 441 -5.39 7.52 22.81
N LEU A 442 -5.54 6.31 23.35
CA LEU A 442 -5.81 6.03 24.77
C LEU A 442 -4.66 5.22 25.38
N PRO A 443 -3.68 5.86 26.05
CA PRO A 443 -2.56 5.16 26.70
C PRO A 443 -3.01 4.29 27.88
N ASP A 444 -2.23 3.25 28.16
CA ASP A 444 -2.43 2.30 29.27
C ASP A 444 -3.86 1.71 29.45
N ILE A 445 -4.59 1.56 28.35
CA ILE A 445 -6.02 1.16 28.29
C ILE A 445 -6.35 -0.15 29.02
N LEU A 446 -5.47 -1.17 28.94
CA LEU A 446 -5.69 -2.44 29.62
C LEU A 446 -5.26 -2.34 31.09
N HIS A 447 -6.14 -2.80 31.99
CA HIS A 447 -5.89 -2.87 33.42
C HIS A 447 -4.50 -3.48 33.71
N PRO A 448 -3.62 -2.87 34.51
CA PRO A 448 -2.21 -3.28 34.63
C PRO A 448 -1.96 -4.77 34.93
N LYS A 449 -2.78 -5.38 35.79
CA LYS A 449 -2.74 -6.84 36.08
C LYS A 449 -3.06 -7.74 34.88
N PHE A 450 -3.81 -7.25 33.89
CA PHE A 450 -4.11 -7.95 32.65
C PHE A 450 -3.09 -7.62 31.56
N ALA A 451 -2.70 -6.34 31.41
CA ALA A 451 -1.58 -5.92 30.55
C ALA A 451 -0.31 -6.74 30.84
N ALA A 452 0.05 -6.93 32.11
CA ALA A 452 1.19 -7.76 32.51
C ALA A 452 1.08 -9.24 32.09
N LYS A 453 -0.13 -9.83 32.03
CA LYS A 453 -0.34 -11.18 31.49
C LYS A 453 -0.12 -11.20 29.98
N VAL A 454 -0.69 -10.22 29.26
CA VAL A 454 -0.51 -10.07 27.81
C VAL A 454 0.98 -9.94 27.50
N ARG A 455 1.70 -9.08 28.24
CA ARG A 455 3.13 -8.83 28.06
C ARG A 455 3.97 -10.09 28.21
N ALA A 456 3.83 -10.78 29.34
CA ALA A 456 4.54 -12.03 29.61
C ALA A 456 4.22 -13.13 28.57
N TYR A 457 3.00 -13.15 28.02
CA TYR A 457 2.65 -14.06 26.92
C TYR A 457 3.32 -13.65 25.60
N VAL A 458 3.26 -12.38 25.20
CA VAL A 458 3.84 -11.88 23.94
C VAL A 458 5.35 -12.01 23.93
N GLU A 459 6.04 -11.61 25.01
CA GLU A 459 7.49 -11.77 25.17
C GLU A 459 7.90 -13.26 25.09
N ALA A 460 7.12 -14.16 25.69
CA ALA A 460 7.30 -15.62 25.58
C ALA A 460 6.92 -16.23 24.21
N GLN A 461 6.42 -15.43 23.25
CA GLN A 461 6.17 -15.83 21.86
C GLN A 461 7.11 -15.11 20.86
N GLU A 462 7.70 -13.98 21.24
CA GLU A 462 8.88 -13.38 20.58
C GLU A 462 10.13 -14.24 20.82
N ALA A 463 10.33 -14.73 22.06
CA ALA A 463 11.44 -15.63 22.41
C ALA A 463 11.40 -17.02 21.71
N LYS A 464 10.33 -17.35 20.98
CA LYS A 464 10.15 -18.63 20.26
C LYS A 464 10.43 -18.44 18.77
N SER A 465 11.35 -19.23 18.23
CA SER A 465 11.60 -19.30 16.79
C SER A 465 10.36 -19.81 16.02
N LEU A 466 9.80 -18.98 15.15
CA LEU A 466 8.77 -19.40 14.19
C LEU A 466 9.38 -20.23 13.04
N PRO A 467 8.61 -21.16 12.43
CA PRO A 467 8.99 -21.76 11.15
C PRO A 467 9.18 -20.70 10.06
N GLN A 468 10.07 -20.95 9.10
CA GLN A 468 10.44 -19.93 8.09
C GLN A 468 9.41 -19.75 6.98
N ASN A 469 8.72 -20.82 6.58
CA ASN A 469 7.71 -20.84 5.52
C ASN A 469 6.29 -20.84 6.09
N SER A 470 5.35 -20.33 5.31
CA SER A 470 3.95 -20.12 5.71
C SER A 470 3.20 -21.43 5.95
N LYS A 471 3.49 -22.48 5.17
CA LYS A 471 2.86 -23.81 5.31
C LYS A 471 3.18 -24.48 6.65
N ASP A 472 4.38 -24.29 7.19
CA ASP A 472 4.76 -24.81 8.50
C ASP A 472 4.24 -23.93 9.65
N ILE A 473 4.08 -22.63 9.45
CA ILE A 473 3.40 -21.74 10.41
C ILE A 473 1.92 -22.12 10.54
N GLU A 474 1.21 -22.35 9.43
CA GLU A 474 -0.23 -22.67 9.42
C GLU A 474 -0.58 -24.00 10.11
N LYS A 475 0.40 -24.84 10.44
CA LYS A 475 0.23 -26.04 11.30
C LYS A 475 -0.01 -25.69 12.78
N GLY A 476 0.44 -24.51 13.21
CA GLY A 476 0.20 -23.98 14.54
C GLY A 476 -1.13 -23.20 14.64
N ALA A 477 -1.24 -22.38 15.69
CA ALA A 477 -2.38 -21.48 15.86
C ALA A 477 -2.43 -20.41 14.75
N TRP A 478 -1.32 -19.72 14.52
CA TRP A 478 -1.20 -18.62 13.56
C TRP A 478 -1.56 -19.04 12.12
N LYS A 479 -2.28 -18.17 11.42
CA LYS A 479 -2.46 -18.21 9.97
C LYS A 479 -1.69 -17.08 9.31
N VAL A 480 -1.43 -17.20 8.01
CA VAL A 480 -0.63 -16.22 7.26
C VAL A 480 -1.53 -15.47 6.29
N ALA A 481 -1.56 -14.15 6.46
CA ALA A 481 -2.31 -13.25 5.58
C ALA A 481 -1.72 -13.26 4.16
N ARG A 482 -2.61 -13.10 3.17
CA ARG A 482 -2.34 -13.23 1.73
C ARG A 482 -3.43 -12.52 0.92
N PRO A 483 -3.18 -12.09 -0.33
CA PRO A 483 -1.94 -12.22 -1.10
C PRO A 483 -0.88 -11.17 -0.73
N PRO A 484 0.42 -11.47 -0.90
CA PRO A 484 1.50 -10.54 -0.57
C PRO A 484 1.47 -9.22 -1.35
N HIS A 485 0.76 -9.10 -2.48
CA HIS A 485 0.57 -7.82 -3.17
C HIS A 485 -0.53 -6.93 -2.56
N LYS A 486 -1.17 -7.37 -1.47
CA LYS A 486 -2.04 -6.54 -0.61
C LYS A 486 -1.51 -6.49 0.82
N HIS A 487 -1.16 -7.64 1.38
CA HIS A 487 -0.67 -7.75 2.75
C HIS A 487 0.06 -9.06 3.05
N ARG A 488 0.91 -9.04 4.07
CA ARG A 488 1.46 -10.24 4.69
C ARG A 488 1.69 -9.99 6.18
N TYR A 489 1.03 -10.76 7.03
CA TYR A 489 1.20 -10.75 8.49
C TYR A 489 0.74 -12.09 9.06
N LEU A 490 1.04 -12.38 10.33
CA LEU A 490 0.43 -13.49 11.04
C LEU A 490 -0.85 -13.03 11.74
N TYR A 491 -1.90 -13.86 11.72
CA TYR A 491 -3.15 -13.52 12.39
C TYR A 491 -3.80 -14.70 13.15
N LEU A 492 -4.66 -14.34 14.10
CA LEU A 492 -5.65 -15.22 14.75
C LEU A 492 -7.05 -14.61 14.56
N GLN A 493 -8.03 -15.46 14.27
CA GLN A 493 -9.46 -15.12 14.19
C GLN A 493 -10.26 -15.92 15.23
N PRO A 494 -11.43 -15.43 15.69
CA PRO A 494 -12.27 -16.11 16.69
C PRO A 494 -12.61 -17.53 16.25
N GLY A 495 -12.51 -18.51 17.15
CA GLY A 495 -12.82 -19.91 16.87
C GLY A 495 -11.89 -20.64 15.88
N ALA A 496 -10.99 -19.93 15.18
CA ALA A 496 -10.14 -20.49 14.13
C ALA A 496 -9.07 -21.49 14.65
N THR A 497 -8.90 -21.61 15.96
CA THR A 497 -7.88 -22.49 16.57
C THR A 497 -8.37 -23.26 17.79
N LYS A 498 -8.04 -24.56 17.83
CA LYS A 498 -8.09 -25.38 19.06
C LYS A 498 -6.88 -25.08 19.97
N SER A 499 -6.53 -23.81 20.11
CA SER A 499 -5.43 -23.36 20.99
C SER A 499 -5.83 -23.47 22.46
N GLU A 500 -4.82 -23.71 23.29
CA GLU A 500 -4.89 -23.53 24.74
C GLU A 500 -5.30 -22.07 25.09
N ALA A 501 -5.82 -21.88 26.30
CA ALA A 501 -6.20 -20.57 26.81
C ALA A 501 -4.99 -19.63 26.89
N SER A 502 -5.16 -18.38 26.46
CA SER A 502 -4.13 -17.34 26.47
C SER A 502 -4.77 -15.96 26.62
N PRO A 503 -4.06 -14.94 27.14
CA PRO A 503 -4.64 -13.61 27.31
C PRO A 503 -5.00 -12.93 25.97
N LEU A 504 -4.34 -13.30 24.86
CA LEU A 504 -4.76 -12.87 23.52
C LEU A 504 -6.11 -13.47 23.11
N LYS A 505 -6.42 -14.68 23.58
CA LYS A 505 -7.73 -15.31 23.41
C LYS A 505 -8.78 -14.72 24.35
N GLU A 506 -8.40 -14.27 25.56
CA GLU A 506 -9.27 -13.47 26.43
C GLU A 506 -9.64 -12.12 25.76
N LEU A 507 -8.70 -11.43 25.11
CA LEU A 507 -9.00 -10.23 24.31
C LEU A 507 -9.97 -10.54 23.14
N LEU A 508 -9.63 -11.54 22.34
CA LEU A 508 -10.31 -11.88 21.07
C LEU A 508 -11.71 -12.52 21.24
N GLU A 509 -11.91 -13.34 22.27
CA GLU A 509 -13.14 -14.13 22.46
C GLU A 509 -13.91 -13.81 23.75
N ILE A 510 -13.41 -12.91 24.63
CA ILE A 510 -14.09 -12.55 25.89
C ILE A 510 -14.27 -11.05 26.06
N LEU A 511 -13.21 -10.23 26.00
CA LEU A 511 -13.32 -8.79 26.25
C LEU A 511 -14.02 -8.06 25.10
N LEU A 512 -13.35 -7.99 23.96
CA LEU A 512 -13.74 -7.10 22.86
C LEU A 512 -15.10 -7.48 22.20
N PRO A 513 -15.51 -8.76 22.09
CA PRO A 513 -16.87 -9.09 21.62
C PRO A 513 -17.96 -8.95 22.71
N SER A 514 -17.63 -8.61 23.96
CA SER A 514 -18.63 -8.54 25.04
C SER A 514 -19.61 -7.38 24.86
N ARG A 515 -20.81 -7.55 25.42
CA ARG A 515 -21.80 -6.46 25.61
C ARG A 515 -21.18 -5.29 26.38
N GLN A 516 -20.37 -5.60 27.39
CA GLN A 516 -19.75 -4.62 28.28
C GLN A 516 -18.75 -3.73 27.55
N PHE A 517 -17.88 -4.32 26.72
CA PHE A 517 -16.95 -3.56 25.90
C PHE A 517 -17.66 -2.80 24.78
N ARG A 518 -18.70 -3.39 24.16
CA ARG A 518 -19.58 -2.67 23.23
C ARG A 518 -20.20 -1.43 23.86
N LEU A 519 -20.76 -1.52 25.07
CA LEU A 519 -21.31 -0.34 25.77
C LEU A 519 -20.25 0.70 26.10
N TRP A 520 -19.05 0.27 26.52
CA TRP A 520 -17.91 1.17 26.72
C TRP A 520 -17.57 1.93 25.43
N LEU A 521 -17.49 1.23 24.30
CA LEU A 521 -17.19 1.81 22.99
C LEU A 521 -18.29 2.78 22.53
N GLN A 522 -19.56 2.40 22.70
CA GLN A 522 -20.72 3.25 22.36
C GLN A 522 -20.76 4.56 23.16
N MET A 523 -20.33 4.55 24.43
CA MET A 523 -20.16 5.78 25.20
C MET A 523 -18.94 6.58 24.72
N ALA A 524 -17.80 5.92 24.51
CA ALA A 524 -16.54 6.55 24.11
C ALA A 524 -16.57 7.19 22.70
N THR A 525 -17.53 6.83 21.83
CA THR A 525 -17.62 7.38 20.46
C THR A 525 -19.01 7.89 20.08
N ARG A 526 -19.96 7.95 21.04
CA ARG A 526 -21.38 8.31 20.89
C ARG A 526 -22.14 7.60 19.73
N SER A 527 -21.59 6.53 19.18
CA SER A 527 -22.09 5.81 17.99
C SER A 527 -22.50 4.37 18.34
N ARG A 528 -23.68 3.95 17.88
CA ARG A 528 -24.26 2.63 18.20
C ARG A 528 -23.65 1.53 17.32
N ILE A 529 -23.25 0.40 17.90
CA ILE A 529 -22.56 -0.68 17.17
C ILE A 529 -23.54 -1.74 16.66
N GLU A 530 -23.60 -1.94 15.34
CA GLU A 530 -24.37 -2.99 14.66
C GLU A 530 -23.64 -4.34 14.61
N SER A 531 -22.33 -4.35 14.39
CA SER A 531 -21.55 -5.58 14.25
C SER A 531 -20.06 -5.38 14.53
N HIS A 532 -19.33 -6.48 14.71
CA HIS A 532 -17.88 -6.45 14.95
C HIS A 532 -17.15 -7.60 14.24
N ASP A 533 -15.97 -7.33 13.67
CA ASP A 533 -14.97 -8.36 13.37
C ASP A 533 -13.63 -7.98 14.01
N ILE A 534 -12.93 -8.97 14.56
CA ILE A 534 -11.79 -8.73 15.46
C ILE A 534 -10.69 -9.75 15.16
N ILE A 535 -9.45 -9.27 15.02
CA ILE A 535 -8.28 -10.11 14.76
C ILE A 535 -7.09 -9.71 15.63
N VAL A 536 -6.32 -10.71 16.08
CA VAL A 536 -4.99 -10.46 16.69
C VAL A 536 -3.94 -10.60 15.60
N ARG A 537 -3.10 -9.59 15.38
CA ARG A 537 -2.05 -9.59 14.34
C ARG A 537 -0.65 -9.63 14.97
N ARG A 538 0.30 -10.24 14.25
CA ARG A 538 1.74 -10.19 14.52
C ARG A 538 2.49 -9.96 13.22
N PHE A 539 3.19 -8.84 13.13
CA PHE A 539 4.00 -8.44 11.98
C PHE A 539 5.47 -8.78 12.27
N ARG A 540 5.98 -9.81 11.57
CA ARG A 540 7.37 -10.28 11.70
C ARG A 540 8.34 -9.31 11.01
N ARG A 541 9.43 -8.98 11.71
CA ARG A 541 10.62 -8.31 11.18
C ARG A 541 11.06 -8.83 9.81
N GLY A 542 11.41 -7.92 8.91
CA GLY A 542 11.89 -8.20 7.56
C GLY A 542 10.86 -8.87 6.64
N LYS A 543 9.60 -9.04 7.05
CA LYS A 543 8.59 -9.82 6.31
C LYS A 543 7.23 -9.14 6.15
N ASP A 544 6.71 -8.45 7.16
CA ASP A 544 5.26 -8.23 7.26
C ASP A 544 4.83 -6.76 7.20
N TYR A 545 3.65 -6.54 6.63
CA TYR A 545 3.06 -5.26 6.23
C TYR A 545 1.57 -5.42 5.83
N THR A 546 0.85 -4.30 5.72
CA THR A 546 -0.23 -4.13 4.74
C THR A 546 0.13 -3.01 3.77
N LEU A 547 -0.49 -3.01 2.59
CA LEU A 547 -0.51 -1.88 1.68
C LEU A 547 -1.70 -0.96 1.98
N ALA A 548 -1.73 0.21 1.34
CA ALA A 548 -2.84 1.13 1.39
C ALA A 548 -4.12 0.46 0.84
N THR A 549 -5.19 0.51 1.62
CA THR A 549 -6.50 -0.04 1.27
C THR A 549 -7.56 0.99 1.61
N GLY A 550 -8.56 1.17 0.75
CA GLY A 550 -9.75 1.98 1.04
C GLY A 550 -10.79 1.24 1.89
N HIS A 551 -11.98 1.82 1.98
CA HIS A 551 -13.19 1.22 2.53
C HIS A 551 -14.37 1.57 1.61
N GLU A 552 -15.35 0.68 1.49
CA GLU A 552 -16.54 0.88 0.65
C GLU A 552 -17.81 0.74 1.48
N GLY A 553 -18.76 1.66 1.28
CA GLY A 553 -19.99 1.76 2.07
C GLY A 553 -19.93 2.83 3.15
N LYS A 554 -20.82 2.71 4.14
CA LYS A 554 -20.97 3.68 5.23
C LYS A 554 -19.73 3.79 6.13
N PRO A 555 -19.53 4.92 6.84
CA PRO A 555 -18.47 5.05 7.83
C PRO A 555 -18.53 3.93 8.88
N ARG A 556 -17.35 3.47 9.32
CA ARG A 556 -17.22 2.46 10.39
C ARG A 556 -16.17 2.86 11.41
N LEU A 557 -16.32 2.36 12.63
CA LEU A 557 -15.35 2.56 13.69
C LEU A 557 -14.26 1.49 13.61
N GLU A 558 -13.01 1.89 13.36
CA GLU A 558 -11.85 1.01 13.39
C GLU A 558 -11.08 1.16 14.70
N LEU A 559 -10.61 0.04 15.26
CA LEU A 559 -9.97 -0.04 16.56
C LEU A 559 -8.60 -0.72 16.45
N ASN A 560 -7.63 -0.25 17.23
CA ASN A 560 -6.35 -0.91 17.47
C ASN A 560 -6.05 -1.01 18.97
N ILE A 561 -5.31 -2.03 19.38
CA ILE A 561 -4.63 -2.07 20.67
C ILE A 561 -3.19 -2.50 20.44
N GLY A 562 -2.26 -1.56 20.59
CA GLY A 562 -0.83 -1.82 20.57
C GLY A 562 -0.43 -2.72 21.73
N ILE A 563 0.09 -3.91 21.44
CA ILE A 563 0.60 -4.86 22.43
C ILE A 563 2.04 -5.27 22.08
N THR A 564 2.81 -4.31 21.54
CA THR A 564 4.20 -4.49 21.11
C THR A 564 5.14 -4.19 22.29
N PRO A 565 5.85 -5.19 22.87
CA PRO A 565 6.57 -4.99 24.13
C PRO A 565 7.98 -4.39 23.95
N THR A 566 8.48 -4.28 22.72
CA THR A 566 9.79 -3.71 22.41
C THR A 566 9.69 -2.22 22.12
N ASP A 567 10.76 -1.50 22.41
CA ASP A 567 10.90 -0.05 22.23
C ASP A 567 11.52 0.32 20.86
N ALA A 568 11.78 1.62 20.66
CA ALA A 568 12.44 2.20 19.47
C ALA A 568 11.70 1.94 18.14
N TRP A 569 10.42 2.31 18.09
CA TRP A 569 9.59 2.27 16.88
C TRP A 569 9.40 3.62 16.17
N GLY A 570 9.81 4.72 16.79
CA GLY A 570 9.66 6.07 16.23
C GLY A 570 8.40 6.82 16.67
N ASP A 571 7.81 6.49 17.83
CA ASP A 571 7.14 7.55 18.63
C ASP A 571 8.27 8.55 18.97
N ALA A 572 8.11 9.79 18.52
CA ALA A 572 8.90 10.93 18.94
C ALA A 572 7.95 11.85 19.72
N ASP A 573 8.30 12.10 20.97
CA ASP A 573 7.65 12.99 21.93
C ASP A 573 6.22 12.56 22.35
N ASP A 574 6.04 12.32 23.67
CA ASP A 574 4.74 12.03 24.34
C ASP A 574 4.91 11.91 25.89
N ASP A 575 6.10 11.54 26.39
CA ASP A 575 6.34 11.16 27.81
C ASP A 575 7.36 12.06 28.57
N ASP A 576 7.98 13.09 27.95
CA ASP A 576 9.16 13.80 28.50
C ASP A 576 9.05 15.36 28.60
N GLU A 577 7.89 16.00 28.33
CA GLU A 577 7.74 17.48 28.43
C GLU A 577 7.01 18.02 29.68
N ASP A 578 6.51 17.18 30.59
CA ASP A 578 5.73 17.59 31.79
C ASP A 578 6.41 17.24 33.14
N GLU A 579 7.58 17.84 33.45
CA GLU A 579 8.12 17.87 34.84
C GLU A 579 8.73 19.22 35.29
N ASP A 580 8.42 20.35 34.64
CA ASP A 580 8.66 21.70 35.17
C ASP A 580 7.43 22.21 35.95
N GLY A 581 7.17 21.59 37.11
CA GLY A 581 6.04 21.95 37.98
C GLY A 581 6.27 23.24 38.78
N ASP A 582 5.61 24.33 38.38
CA ASP A 582 5.57 25.63 39.08
C ASP A 582 4.76 25.55 40.41
N ASP A 583 5.36 24.96 41.45
CA ASP A 583 4.77 24.86 42.80
C ASP A 583 5.26 26.03 43.70
N GLU A 584 4.77 27.26 43.43
CA GLU A 584 5.04 28.44 44.26
C GLU A 584 4.48 28.25 45.69
N SER A 585 5.34 27.84 46.63
CA SER A 585 5.03 27.78 48.06
C SER A 585 6.04 28.57 48.90
N ASP A 586 5.60 29.75 49.33
CA ASP A 586 6.38 30.75 50.07
C ASP A 586 6.72 30.27 51.50
N SER A 587 8.02 30.23 51.86
CA SER A 587 8.45 30.09 53.26
C SER A 587 9.87 30.62 53.51
N GLU A 588 10.05 31.34 54.62
CA GLU A 588 11.22 32.17 54.89
C GLU A 588 12.38 31.46 55.63
N ASP A 589 13.59 31.98 55.39
CA ASP A 589 14.82 32.00 56.22
C ASP A 589 14.93 31.10 57.48
N SER A 590 15.99 30.28 57.55
CA SER A 590 16.95 30.34 58.69
C SER A 590 18.20 29.46 58.56
N SER A 591 19.33 30.11 58.30
CA SER A 591 20.65 29.95 59.00
C SER A 591 21.41 28.62 59.17
N GLU A 592 22.75 28.79 59.22
CA GLU A 592 23.80 27.92 59.78
C GLU A 592 24.37 26.72 58.97
N ALA A 593 25.69 26.80 58.70
CA ALA A 593 26.57 25.69 58.34
C ALA A 593 27.53 25.39 59.51
N PRO A 594 28.34 24.31 59.48
CA PRO A 594 29.74 24.56 59.08
C PRO A 594 30.56 23.37 58.51
N THR A 595 31.31 23.64 57.42
CA THR A 595 32.62 23.02 57.07
C THR A 595 32.64 21.51 56.70
N VAL A 596 33.62 20.92 56.00
CA VAL A 596 35.07 21.21 55.85
C VAL A 596 35.57 21.07 54.38
N HIS A 597 36.70 21.71 54.07
CA HIS A 597 37.48 21.65 52.81
C HIS A 597 38.03 20.23 52.46
N ASN A 598 38.65 19.92 51.29
CA ASN A 598 39.54 20.75 50.46
C ASN A 598 39.81 20.17 49.03
N GLY A 599 40.41 20.99 48.13
CA GLY A 599 41.07 20.55 46.87
C GLY A 599 40.14 20.32 45.66
N LYS A 600 39.61 21.32 44.92
CA LYS A 600 40.22 22.41 44.11
C LYS A 600 41.07 21.98 42.89
N GLY A 601 40.66 22.43 41.70
CA GLY A 601 41.37 22.28 40.42
C GLY A 601 40.45 22.30 39.18
N ALA A 602 39.51 23.25 39.07
CA ALA A 602 39.60 24.40 38.14
C ALA A 602 39.54 24.00 36.64
N LYS A 603 38.50 24.28 35.82
CA LYS A 603 37.76 25.55 35.54
C LYS A 603 38.72 26.71 35.13
N ALA A 604 38.43 27.54 34.13
CA ALA A 604 37.25 27.66 33.26
C ALA A 604 37.59 28.35 31.91
N SER A 605 36.59 28.43 31.02
CA SER A 605 36.49 29.44 29.95
C SER A 605 36.28 30.85 30.52
N THR A 606 36.42 31.91 29.69
CA THR A 606 35.39 32.95 29.41
C THR A 606 35.97 34.23 28.78
N ASN A 607 35.06 35.00 28.15
CA ASN A 607 35.12 36.43 27.82
C ASN A 607 36.00 36.91 26.63
N GLY A 608 35.54 37.83 25.78
CA GLY A 608 34.18 38.37 25.63
C GLY A 608 34.08 39.81 25.08
N LYS A 609 32.85 40.21 24.69
CA LYS A 609 32.38 41.56 24.23
C LYS A 609 32.85 42.04 22.85
N GLY A 610 31.96 42.72 22.09
CA GLY A 610 32.32 43.43 20.85
C GLY A 610 31.15 43.89 19.94
N LYS A 611 30.35 44.88 20.37
CA LYS A 611 29.15 45.39 19.67
C LYS A 611 29.36 45.90 18.21
N ALA A 612 28.42 45.50 17.35
CA ALA A 612 27.60 46.33 16.43
C ALA A 612 28.11 46.89 15.08
N ASN A 613 27.18 46.84 14.11
CA ASN A 613 26.94 47.67 12.91
C ASN A 613 28.00 47.78 11.79
N GLY A 614 27.54 47.65 10.53
CA GLY A 614 28.22 48.17 9.34
C GLY A 614 28.00 47.33 8.08
N SER A 615 27.21 47.83 7.12
CA SER A 615 26.99 47.17 5.83
C SER A 615 28.15 47.43 4.84
N THR A 616 28.51 46.44 4.03
CA THR A 616 28.91 46.63 2.61
C THR A 616 29.03 45.29 1.89
N ALA A 617 28.57 45.24 0.64
CA ALA A 617 28.70 44.05 -0.20
C ALA A 617 30.06 43.98 -0.90
N LYS A 618 30.62 42.78 -1.06
CA LYS A 618 31.66 42.47 -2.06
C LYS A 618 31.67 40.98 -2.39
N ALA A 619 31.44 40.65 -3.65
CA ALA A 619 31.44 39.26 -4.15
C ALA A 619 32.85 38.66 -4.22
N LYS A 620 32.96 37.34 -4.06
CA LYS A 620 34.14 36.56 -4.47
C LYS A 620 33.82 35.09 -4.75
N GLU A 621 33.94 34.72 -6.03
CA GLU A 621 34.26 33.40 -6.59
C GLU A 621 33.88 32.14 -5.78
N ALA A 622 32.69 31.60 -6.04
CA ALA A 622 32.33 30.25 -5.63
C ALA A 622 33.09 29.20 -6.50
N LYS A 623 34.26 28.74 -6.03
CA LYS A 623 34.89 27.53 -6.58
C LYS A 623 34.16 26.28 -6.09
N GLY A 624 33.20 25.82 -6.88
CA GLY A 624 32.50 24.57 -6.63
C GLY A 624 33.46 23.38 -6.56
N LYS A 625 33.60 22.82 -5.35
CA LYS A 625 34.00 21.42 -5.16
C LYS A 625 32.70 20.64 -4.91
N GLY A 626 32.26 19.85 -5.89
CA GLY A 626 31.24 18.85 -5.62
C GLY A 626 31.73 17.89 -4.54
N LYS A 627 30.91 17.63 -3.52
CA LYS A 627 31.08 16.41 -2.72
C LYS A 627 30.74 15.22 -3.64
N SER A 628 31.46 14.12 -3.46
CA SER A 628 31.11 12.85 -4.12
C SER A 628 29.83 12.30 -3.50
N MET A 629 28.88 11.82 -4.32
CA MET A 629 27.59 11.26 -3.88
C MET A 629 27.71 10.27 -2.71
N ASP A 630 28.78 9.46 -2.67
CA ASP A 630 29.09 8.58 -1.53
C ASP A 630 29.00 9.35 -0.21
N LYS A 631 29.69 10.47 -0.09
CA LYS A 631 29.76 11.33 1.12
C LYS A 631 28.53 12.20 1.36
N GLU A 632 27.48 12.04 0.58
CA GLU A 632 26.23 12.78 0.73
C GLU A 632 25.08 11.82 1.04
N VAL A 633 25.08 10.64 0.44
CA VAL A 633 24.24 9.50 0.86
C VAL A 633 24.74 8.93 2.19
N GLU A 634 26.05 8.71 2.37
CA GLU A 634 26.66 8.38 3.67
C GLU A 634 26.36 9.46 4.72
N ALA A 635 26.40 10.74 4.35
CA ALA A 635 26.14 11.83 5.30
C ALA A 635 24.66 11.90 5.73
N LYS A 636 23.71 11.55 4.86
CA LYS A 636 22.30 11.38 5.25
C LYS A 636 22.06 10.13 6.11
N VAL A 637 22.96 9.15 6.06
CA VAL A 637 23.01 7.99 6.99
C VAL A 637 23.88 8.30 8.24
N GLN A 638 24.36 9.54 8.41
CA GLN A 638 25.19 9.98 9.54
C GLN A 638 24.50 11.00 10.47
N ALA A 639 23.23 11.36 10.24
CA ALA A 639 22.43 11.98 11.30
C ALA A 639 22.24 10.95 12.43
N ASP A 640 22.36 11.36 13.69
CA ASP A 640 22.05 10.51 14.84
C ASP A 640 20.53 10.55 15.17
N GLU A 641 19.71 10.51 14.12
CA GLU A 641 18.25 10.36 14.21
C GLU A 641 17.87 8.92 14.61
N PRO A 642 16.71 8.70 15.26
CA PRO A 642 16.21 7.36 15.55
C PRO A 642 16.10 6.49 14.29
N LEU A 643 16.52 5.23 14.38
CA LEU A 643 16.37 4.30 13.26
C LEU A 643 14.88 3.99 13.04
N GLU A 644 14.28 4.57 12.00
CA GLU A 644 12.91 4.27 11.59
C GLU A 644 12.81 2.82 11.09
N VAL A 645 12.20 1.96 11.90
CA VAL A 645 12.05 0.52 11.62
C VAL A 645 10.68 0.16 11.01
N GLY A 646 9.85 1.15 10.72
CA GLY A 646 8.49 0.98 10.22
C GLY A 646 7.57 0.32 11.25
N GLY A 647 6.54 -0.40 10.79
CA GLY A 647 5.52 -0.99 11.68
C GLY A 647 4.52 0.01 12.26
N HIS A 648 4.67 1.31 12.02
CA HIS A 648 3.65 2.32 12.32
C HIS A 648 2.39 2.10 11.48
N GLU A 649 1.27 2.60 12.00
CA GLU A 649 -0.05 2.57 11.38
C GLU A 649 -0.42 3.96 10.91
N VAL A 650 -0.99 4.04 9.70
CA VAL A 650 -1.27 5.29 9.00
C VAL A 650 -2.70 5.25 8.48
N TYR A 651 -3.42 6.35 8.68
CA TYR A 651 -4.61 6.72 7.93
C TYR A 651 -4.29 8.01 7.16
N MET A 652 -4.75 8.11 5.92
CA MET A 652 -4.51 9.24 5.01
C MET A 652 -5.67 9.40 4.04
N ALA A 653 -5.91 10.59 3.49
CA ALA A 653 -6.98 10.75 2.51
C ALA A 653 -6.59 10.11 1.16
N GLY A 654 -7.59 9.63 0.43
CA GLY A 654 -7.45 9.25 -0.97
C GLY A 654 -7.19 10.46 -1.86
N ASP A 655 -6.45 10.25 -2.94
CA ASP A 655 -6.19 11.27 -3.97
C ASP A 655 -7.31 11.24 -5.03
N ASP A 656 -8.15 12.28 -5.05
CA ASP A 656 -9.19 12.48 -6.08
C ASP A 656 -8.58 12.81 -7.47
N ASP A 657 -7.42 13.46 -7.49
CA ASP A 657 -6.82 14.06 -8.69
C ASP A 657 -5.71 13.14 -9.27
N GLY A 658 -6.05 11.85 -9.42
CA GLY A 658 -5.17 10.68 -9.69
C GLY A 658 -4.08 10.82 -10.77
N ASN A 659 -3.07 11.62 -10.46
CA ASN A 659 -1.91 11.99 -11.27
C ASN A 659 -0.59 11.81 -10.49
N GLU A 660 -0.67 11.61 -9.17
CA GLU A 660 0.46 11.26 -8.31
C GLU A 660 0.25 9.89 -7.61
N ASP A 661 1.16 9.48 -6.74
CA ASP A 661 1.16 8.17 -6.07
C ASP A 661 0.54 8.34 -4.68
N ALA A 662 -0.79 8.15 -4.59
CA ALA A 662 -1.62 8.48 -3.42
C ALA A 662 -1.18 7.88 -2.06
N ALA A 663 -0.29 6.88 -2.07
CA ALA A 663 0.29 6.30 -0.86
C ALA A 663 1.63 6.95 -0.43
N ILE A 664 2.07 8.03 -1.07
CA ILE A 664 3.17 8.88 -0.59
C ILE A 664 2.71 9.61 0.66
N TYR A 665 3.34 9.29 1.79
CA TYR A 665 3.11 9.95 3.08
C TYR A 665 4.40 10.54 3.68
N LYS A 666 5.57 10.20 3.12
CA LYS A 666 6.87 10.81 3.45
C LYS A 666 7.59 11.24 2.18
N SER A 667 7.36 12.49 1.83
CA SER A 667 7.97 13.25 0.74
C SER A 667 8.20 14.68 1.19
N SER A 668 9.19 15.37 0.63
CA SER A 668 9.66 16.68 1.12
C SER A 668 8.73 17.87 0.79
N ALA A 669 7.44 17.61 0.56
CA ALA A 669 6.40 18.58 0.26
C ALA A 669 4.99 18.13 0.69
N ASP A 670 4.79 16.87 1.09
CA ASP A 670 3.49 16.18 0.98
C ASP A 670 3.09 15.43 2.28
N GLU A 671 3.56 15.91 3.44
CA GLU A 671 3.17 15.34 4.76
C GLU A 671 1.72 15.71 5.14
N ASP A 672 1.15 16.73 4.49
CA ASP A 672 -0.19 17.29 4.69
C ASP A 672 -1.37 16.32 4.42
N ASN A 673 -1.12 15.11 3.89
CA ASN A 673 -2.16 14.10 3.63
C ASN A 673 -2.35 13.05 4.76
N ILE A 674 -1.54 13.10 5.82
CA ILE A 674 -1.69 12.15 6.95
C ILE A 674 -2.85 12.60 7.85
N LEU A 675 -3.89 11.76 7.96
CA LEU A 675 -5.03 12.00 8.84
C LEU A 675 -4.79 11.46 10.26
N PHE A 676 -4.11 10.31 10.39
CA PHE A 676 -3.76 9.73 11.68
C PHE A 676 -2.48 8.88 11.59
N PHE A 677 -1.62 8.95 12.60
CA PHE A 677 -0.37 8.19 12.71
C PHE A 677 -0.20 7.60 14.11
N GLN A 678 0.22 6.33 14.21
CA GLN A 678 0.61 5.72 15.48
C GLN A 678 1.78 4.74 15.27
N ALA A 679 2.94 4.99 15.91
CA ALA A 679 4.03 4.02 15.92
C ALA A 679 3.65 2.76 16.71
N ALA A 680 4.37 1.64 16.52
CA ALA A 680 4.04 0.40 17.21
C ALA A 680 4.35 0.50 18.72
N SER A 681 3.32 0.49 19.55
CA SER A 681 3.39 0.85 20.97
C SER A 681 2.93 -0.25 21.92
N TRP A 682 3.09 -0.01 23.23
CA TRP A 682 2.63 -0.89 24.30
C TRP A 682 1.45 -0.26 25.04
N ASN A 683 0.33 -0.97 25.12
CA ASN A 683 -0.89 -0.63 25.86
C ASN A 683 -1.61 0.68 25.45
N LYS A 684 -1.23 1.34 24.34
CA LYS A 684 -2.05 2.37 23.69
C LYS A 684 -3.17 1.69 22.88
N MET A 685 -4.43 2.08 23.07
CA MET A 685 -5.54 1.80 22.13
C MET A 685 -5.71 2.99 21.20
N THR A 686 -6.05 2.76 19.94
CA THR A 686 -6.51 3.81 19.04
C THR A 686 -7.92 3.50 18.55
N LEU A 687 -8.72 4.55 18.38
CA LEU A 687 -10.02 4.51 17.71
C LEU A 687 -9.97 5.52 16.56
N VAL A 688 -10.55 5.18 15.40
CA VAL A 688 -10.68 6.06 14.25
C VAL A 688 -12.03 5.79 13.58
N LEU A 689 -12.89 6.81 13.45
CA LEU A 689 -14.05 6.74 12.57
C LEU A 689 -13.54 6.87 11.13
N ARG A 690 -13.91 5.92 10.28
CA ARG A 690 -13.34 5.79 8.95
C ARG A 690 -14.43 5.72 7.89
N ASP A 691 -14.41 6.71 7.02
CA ASP A 691 -15.28 6.83 5.84
C ASP A 691 -14.73 6.02 4.63
N SER A 692 -15.28 6.27 3.45
CA SER A 692 -14.82 5.67 2.19
C SER A 692 -13.64 6.41 1.53
N GLY A 693 -13.44 7.71 1.83
CA GLY A 693 -12.30 8.49 1.34
C GLY A 693 -10.97 8.12 2.01
N THR A 694 -11.00 7.65 3.27
CA THR A 694 -9.79 7.37 4.05
C THR A 694 -9.12 6.04 3.67
N LEU A 695 -7.86 6.10 3.26
CA LEU A 695 -6.95 4.96 3.10
C LEU A 695 -6.31 4.58 4.45
N ARG A 696 -6.02 3.28 4.65
CA ARG A 696 -5.29 2.77 5.83
C ARG A 696 -4.21 1.76 5.45
N PHE A 697 -3.07 1.79 6.14
CA PHE A 697 -2.09 0.70 6.15
C PHE A 697 -1.28 0.56 7.46
N VAL A 698 -0.61 -0.59 7.62
CA VAL A 698 0.46 -0.81 8.62
C VAL A 698 1.78 -1.03 7.88
N LYS A 699 2.73 -0.12 8.09
CA LYS A 699 4.03 -0.06 7.42
C LYS A 699 4.83 -1.36 7.61
N TYR A 700 5.64 -1.70 6.60
CA TYR A 700 6.62 -2.79 6.67
C TYR A 700 7.51 -2.72 7.91
N VAL A 701 7.58 -3.82 8.67
CA VAL A 701 8.51 -3.95 9.80
C VAL A 701 9.88 -4.36 9.29
N SER A 702 10.87 -3.46 9.38
CA SER A 702 12.28 -3.72 9.06
C SER A 702 12.84 -4.94 9.79
N ALA A 703 13.81 -5.64 9.19
CA ALA A 703 14.60 -6.67 9.86
C ALA A 703 15.35 -6.12 11.10
N SER A 704 15.58 -4.80 11.15
CA SER A 704 16.33 -4.07 12.18
C SER A 704 15.51 -3.71 13.43
N ALA A 705 14.17 -3.89 13.40
CA ALA A 705 13.29 -3.67 14.55
C ALA A 705 13.75 -4.43 15.80
N LYS A 706 13.36 -4.00 17.01
CA LYS A 706 13.72 -4.73 18.25
C LYS A 706 12.86 -5.99 18.46
N GLY A 707 11.62 -6.00 17.98
CA GLY A 707 10.72 -7.16 17.96
C GLY A 707 9.97 -7.29 16.62
N GLY A 708 8.94 -8.12 16.57
CA GLY A 708 7.80 -7.89 15.67
C GLY A 708 6.80 -6.91 16.28
N ARG A 709 6.00 -6.21 15.45
CA ARG A 709 4.80 -5.50 15.94
C ARG A 709 3.72 -6.53 16.29
N TRP A 710 2.99 -6.28 17.36
CA TRP A 710 1.82 -7.03 17.79
C TRP A 710 0.67 -6.06 18.09
N ASP A 711 -0.51 -6.40 17.61
CA ASP A 711 -1.73 -5.66 17.93
C ASP A 711 -2.98 -6.54 17.96
N VAL A 712 -4.07 -5.97 18.44
CA VAL A 712 -5.43 -6.46 18.20
C VAL A 712 -6.17 -5.38 17.41
N SER A 713 -6.67 -5.71 16.22
CA SER A 713 -7.46 -4.78 15.42
C SER A 713 -8.92 -5.22 15.37
N GLY A 714 -9.82 -4.28 15.63
CA GLY A 714 -11.26 -4.43 15.45
C GLY A 714 -11.78 -3.56 14.31
N MET A 715 -12.87 -4.01 13.70
CA MET A 715 -13.71 -3.25 12.77
C MET A 715 -15.14 -3.34 13.29
N PHE A 716 -15.79 -2.20 13.50
CA PHE A 716 -17.11 -2.09 14.10
C PHE A 716 -18.02 -1.28 13.19
N GLU A 717 -19.01 -1.94 12.60
CA GLU A 717 -20.04 -1.27 11.79
C GLU A 717 -21.00 -0.54 12.73
N ILE A 718 -21.31 0.73 12.42
CA ILE A 718 -22.15 1.59 13.26
C ILE A 718 -23.52 1.83 12.62
N GLU A 719 -24.53 2.17 13.42
CA GLU A 719 -25.81 2.69 12.92
C GLU A 719 -25.56 4.05 12.27
N GLU A 720 -26.18 4.30 11.11
CA GLU A 720 -26.15 5.62 10.47
C GLU A 720 -26.98 6.58 11.34
N GLN A 721 -26.40 7.72 11.73
CA GLN A 721 -27.15 8.79 12.37
C GLN A 721 -27.82 9.60 11.26
N ASP A 722 -29.15 9.68 11.27
CA ASP A 722 -29.89 10.58 10.39
C ASP A 722 -29.44 12.02 10.68
N GLU A 723 -28.82 12.70 9.71
CA GLU A 723 -28.58 14.14 9.79
C GLU A 723 -29.94 14.85 9.85
N ASP A 724 -30.22 15.51 10.97
CA ASP A 724 -31.52 16.13 11.24
C ASP A 724 -31.77 17.29 10.24
N PRO A 725 -32.72 17.14 9.28
CA PRO A 725 -32.82 18.05 8.13
C PRO A 725 -33.29 19.46 8.51
N ASP A 726 -33.76 19.65 9.75
CA ASP A 726 -34.23 20.93 10.29
C ASP A 726 -33.05 21.87 10.71
N ALA A 727 -31.79 21.41 10.61
CA ALA A 727 -30.60 22.18 10.99
C ALA A 727 -30.34 23.46 10.15
N ASP A 728 -30.91 23.56 8.94
CA ASP A 728 -30.61 24.63 7.97
C ASP A 728 -31.84 25.47 7.54
N GLU A 729 -32.91 25.53 8.37
CA GLU A 729 -34.08 26.42 8.17
C GLU A 729 -33.76 27.93 8.33
N ASN A 730 -32.70 28.46 7.68
CA ASN A 730 -32.43 29.90 7.57
C ASN A 730 -31.85 30.35 6.21
N ALA A 731 -32.11 29.60 5.13
CA ALA A 731 -31.86 30.03 3.74
C ALA A 731 -33.18 30.23 2.95
N ASP A 732 -33.27 31.34 2.21
CA ASP A 732 -34.47 31.76 1.46
C ASP A 732 -34.72 30.88 0.20
N ASP A 733 -35.84 30.16 0.16
CA ASP A 733 -36.15 29.18 -0.89
C ASP A 733 -36.83 29.80 -2.13
N GLY A 734 -36.50 29.26 -3.31
CA GLY A 734 -37.35 29.33 -4.49
C GLY A 734 -36.64 29.51 -5.83
N PRO A 735 -37.10 28.83 -6.91
CA PRO A 735 -37.72 27.51 -6.92
C PRO A 735 -37.05 26.58 -7.96
N VAL A 736 -36.76 25.33 -7.58
CA VAL A 736 -36.20 24.33 -8.50
C VAL A 736 -37.27 23.82 -9.46
N VAL A 737 -37.06 24.02 -10.77
CA VAL A 737 -37.84 23.37 -11.83
C VAL A 737 -37.01 22.20 -12.38
N GLY A 738 -37.38 20.98 -11.99
CA GLY A 738 -36.60 19.79 -12.31
C GLY A 738 -36.55 19.44 -13.79
N VAL A 739 -35.43 18.82 -14.20
CA VAL A 739 -35.27 18.10 -15.46
C VAL A 739 -34.73 16.72 -15.12
N LEU A 740 -35.46 15.68 -15.52
CA LEU A 740 -35.01 14.29 -15.49
C LEU A 740 -34.08 14.03 -16.67
N ASP A 741 -33.05 13.20 -16.51
CA ASP A 741 -32.33 12.60 -17.64
C ASP A 741 -32.00 11.13 -17.30
N ASP A 742 -32.62 10.19 -18.03
CA ASP A 742 -32.46 8.75 -17.86
C ASP A 742 -31.25 8.26 -18.67
N SER A 743 -30.25 7.62 -18.04
CA SER A 743 -29.22 6.86 -18.77
C SER A 743 -28.51 5.74 -17.98
N GLU A 744 -29.25 4.97 -17.18
CA GLU A 744 -28.77 3.65 -16.73
C GLU A 744 -28.90 2.61 -17.86
N GLU A 745 -27.81 2.27 -18.56
CA GLU A 745 -27.78 1.09 -19.46
C GLU A 745 -27.26 -0.15 -18.73
N GLU A 746 -28.19 -1.01 -18.30
CA GLU A 746 -27.93 -2.28 -17.62
C GLU A 746 -27.22 -3.29 -18.56
N PHE A 747 -25.90 -3.47 -18.39
CA PHE A 747 -25.09 -4.33 -19.26
C PHE A 747 -25.31 -5.84 -19.00
N HIS A 748 -26.30 -6.42 -19.69
CA HIS A 748 -26.46 -7.88 -19.75
C HIS A 748 -25.37 -8.56 -20.59
N GLY A 749 -24.70 -9.56 -20.01
CA GLY A 749 -23.51 -10.20 -20.59
C GLY A 749 -23.76 -11.15 -21.77
N PHE A 750 -22.88 -11.10 -22.77
CA PHE A 750 -22.90 -12.00 -23.93
C PHE A 750 -22.38 -13.40 -23.61
N SER A 751 -23.08 -14.42 -24.10
CA SER A 751 -22.61 -15.81 -24.21
C SER A 751 -22.43 -16.20 -25.68
N ASN A 752 -21.42 -17.02 -25.99
CA ASN A 752 -20.89 -17.17 -27.35
C ASN A 752 -21.30 -18.45 -28.09
N GLU A 753 -21.52 -18.30 -29.41
CA GLU A 753 -21.18 -19.25 -30.50
C GLU A 753 -21.91 -20.63 -30.56
N PRO A 754 -21.85 -21.39 -31.68
CA PRO A 754 -21.01 -21.24 -32.89
C PRO A 754 -21.78 -21.11 -34.23
N SER A 755 -21.09 -21.39 -35.35
CA SER A 755 -21.47 -21.14 -36.75
C SER A 755 -22.34 -22.21 -37.41
N ASP A 756 -23.01 -21.84 -38.52
CA ASP A 756 -22.66 -22.15 -39.92
C ASP A 756 -23.63 -21.35 -40.84
N SER A 757 -23.25 -20.76 -41.98
CA SER A 757 -22.81 -21.36 -43.26
C SER A 757 -23.88 -22.32 -43.84
N ASP A 758 -24.32 -22.23 -45.10
CA ASP A 758 -23.64 -21.79 -46.32
C ASP A 758 -24.50 -20.96 -47.29
N SER A 759 -23.80 -20.34 -48.26
CA SER A 759 -24.26 -20.31 -49.65
C SER A 759 -23.13 -20.81 -50.55
N ASP A 760 -23.34 -21.98 -51.17
CA ASP A 760 -22.49 -22.74 -52.12
C ASP A 760 -21.18 -23.37 -51.58
#